data_AF-A0A2E5CAB7-F1
#
_entry.id   AF-A0A2E5CAB7-F1
#
_cell.length_a   1.000
_cell.length_b   1.000
_cell.length_c   1.000
_cell.angle_alpha   90.00
_cell.angle_beta   90.00
_cell.angle_gamma   90.00
#
_symmetry.space_group_name_H-M   'P 1'
#
loop_
_entity.id
_entity.type
_entity.pdbx_description
1 polymer ?
#
loop_
_entity_poly.entity_id
_entity_poly.type
_entity_poly.pdbx_seq_one_letter_code
_entity_poly.pdbx_strand_id
1 'polypeptide(L)'
;MQNIPKELQSLVYWSTGLLGECIREQYGNDTFQLVEKTRRDMKSIRAAEHAQAVKVLMKKQASFAKASDRELRELAHSFSLMLELINRCESAYRYVRLQGKKRSDFKQKPHAVIFVFTAHPTEARSQEILQIFQEIYHLLNQGLRKGFEHVEERLKFYLGLALSTSMARSAKPTVEDEAQYLYSYILRDEIISQQIKFAKEGTNVSFRSWVGGDKDGHPGVNEKTMLMSLNLSRKNLVIWIQKRLENVFHDLKFIESSGQQQKNVKDLIGELKKIGKISSGDGTKIANFKKKFKKVAASLEKTKIEFPDMTDISTLLWIYPAIVLPLEVREDAEVVHEAVDNKKLPIYKMLLTLNEISKGYKAKWYVRGFILSMSEQSRDIEAGLKVQKKAMGSYAIPVVPLFETANALENAVQILSSYFKSNREVKKAHQKGMNSRFEVMLGYSDSSKESGVFPSRFLISRALDKMDKFFLKEGLTPVFFHGSGGSVERGGGSVREQTEWWPKSAVHIFKATTQGEMIARNFQSDMIMQSQVDKILEELNFKKKRDAHSVNVMEKLCKSIQSHYQELVGGEAFREDILAATPYQYLDVLKIGSRPSKRQTPGARLRAIPWVLCWTQTRVLMPTWWGVGSAFEKLSPKEKDELKSLFNKDKLLSSYFKILGFTLRKVELPIFEIYLSAQHESSKACSILKEFRTEYEKALKCFYWVTGESELLWFRPWLSQSIYYRSSMIHPLNLIQIEALKRKDENLLRETVTGIACGMMTTG
;
A
#
# COMPACT_ATOMS: atom_id res chain seq x y z
N MET A 1 -22.99 -23.44 -1.03
CA MET A 1 -22.21 -23.79 0.18
C MET A 1 -21.60 -22.51 0.75
N GLN A 2 -21.66 -22.29 2.06
CA GLN A 2 -20.97 -21.15 2.68
C GLN A 2 -19.46 -21.47 2.75
N ASN A 3 -18.65 -20.62 2.12
CA ASN A 3 -17.19 -20.72 2.04
C ASN A 3 -16.46 -19.88 3.11
N ILE A 4 -17.17 -19.09 3.92
CA ILE A 4 -16.61 -18.40 5.09
C ILE A 4 -16.53 -19.36 6.27
N PRO A 5 -15.37 -19.53 6.91
CA PRO A 5 -15.22 -20.40 8.09
C PRO A 5 -16.18 -20.04 9.23
N LYS A 6 -16.75 -21.04 9.90
CA LYS A 6 -17.73 -20.85 10.98
C LYS A 6 -17.19 -20.00 12.11
N GLU A 7 -15.91 -20.16 12.46
CA GLU A 7 -15.27 -19.41 13.54
C GLU A 7 -15.21 -17.91 13.22
N LEU A 8 -14.93 -17.55 11.96
CA LEU A 8 -14.95 -16.15 11.53
C LEU A 8 -16.37 -15.58 11.53
N GLN A 9 -17.37 -16.38 11.13
CA GLN A 9 -18.77 -15.96 11.20
C GLN A 9 -19.19 -15.70 12.65
N SER A 10 -18.86 -16.61 13.57
CA SER A 10 -19.15 -16.47 15.00
C SER A 10 -18.48 -15.25 15.60
N LEU A 11 -17.20 -15.01 15.28
CA LEU A 11 -16.45 -13.84 15.72
C LEU A 11 -17.14 -12.54 15.29
N VAL A 12 -17.47 -12.42 13.99
CA VAL A 12 -18.14 -11.24 13.45
C VAL A 12 -19.53 -11.06 14.07
N TYR A 13 -20.30 -12.14 14.21
CA TYR A 13 -21.63 -12.09 14.79
C TYR A 13 -21.60 -11.60 16.24
N TRP A 14 -20.72 -12.19 17.07
CA TRP A 14 -20.54 -11.79 18.46
C TRP A 14 -20.10 -10.33 18.57
N SER A 15 -19.02 -9.93 17.88
CA SER A 15 -18.49 -8.57 18.01
C SER A 15 -19.46 -7.50 17.50
N THR A 16 -20.20 -7.77 16.42
CA THR A 16 -21.21 -6.84 15.89
C THR A 16 -22.46 -6.79 16.76
N GLY A 17 -22.82 -7.89 17.44
CA GLY A 17 -23.85 -7.90 18.48
C GLY A 17 -23.50 -6.96 19.64
N LEU A 18 -22.27 -7.04 20.14
CA LEU A 18 -21.77 -6.14 21.20
C LEU A 18 -21.79 -4.67 20.75
N LEU A 19 -21.38 -4.38 19.50
CA LEU A 19 -21.49 -3.02 18.97
C LEU A 19 -22.96 -2.55 18.92
N GLY A 20 -23.90 -3.44 18.58
CA GLY A 20 -25.33 -3.14 18.62
C GLY A 20 -25.85 -2.79 20.02
N GLU A 21 -25.35 -3.47 21.06
CA GLU A 21 -25.63 -3.13 22.47
C GLU A 21 -25.10 -1.73 22.80
N CYS A 22 -23.83 -1.45 22.47
CA CYS A 22 -23.23 -0.13 22.71
C CYS A 22 -23.96 1.00 21.95
N ILE A 23 -24.42 0.75 20.71
CA ILE A 23 -25.24 1.71 19.95
C ILE A 23 -26.53 2.01 20.69
N ARG A 24 -27.21 0.97 21.22
CA ARG A 24 -28.45 1.15 21.98
C ARG A 24 -28.24 1.95 23.25
N GLU A 25 -27.14 1.71 23.95
CA GLU A 25 -26.78 2.42 25.18
C GLU A 25 -26.41 3.88 24.93
N GLN A 26 -25.65 4.19 23.88
CA GLN A 26 -25.15 5.55 23.63
C GLN A 26 -26.06 6.42 22.77
N TYR A 27 -26.63 5.87 21.69
CA TYR A 27 -27.49 6.61 20.77
C TYR A 27 -28.98 6.41 21.05
N GLY A 28 -29.33 5.43 21.88
CA GLY A 28 -30.72 5.12 22.24
C GLY A 28 -31.35 4.04 21.37
N ASN A 29 -32.53 3.57 21.81
CA ASN A 29 -33.23 2.46 21.16
C ASN A 29 -33.72 2.79 19.74
N ASP A 30 -34.12 4.03 19.47
CA ASP A 30 -34.65 4.42 18.16
C ASP A 30 -33.57 4.33 17.07
N THR A 31 -32.37 4.85 17.35
CA THR A 31 -31.21 4.74 16.45
C THR A 31 -30.81 3.27 16.24
N PHE A 32 -30.80 2.47 17.30
CA PHE A 32 -30.56 1.02 17.19
C PHE A 32 -31.58 0.34 16.25
N GLN A 33 -32.88 0.63 16.39
CA GLN A 33 -33.92 0.08 15.52
C GLN A 33 -33.80 0.57 14.08
N LEU A 34 -33.41 1.83 13.88
CA LEU A 34 -33.16 2.40 12.55
C LEU A 34 -31.98 1.69 11.84
N VAL A 35 -30.89 1.45 12.57
CA VAL A 35 -29.73 0.69 12.09
C VAL A 35 -30.16 -0.73 11.68
N GLU A 36 -30.87 -1.45 12.55
CA GLU A 36 -31.30 -2.83 12.28
C GLU A 36 -32.34 -2.95 11.16
N LYS A 37 -33.27 -2.00 11.07
CA LYS A 37 -34.22 -1.92 9.94
C LYS A 37 -33.47 -1.68 8.63
N THR A 38 -32.54 -0.73 8.61
CA THR A 38 -31.70 -0.43 7.44
C THR A 38 -30.87 -1.64 7.03
N ARG A 39 -30.28 -2.36 7.98
CA ARG A 39 -29.51 -3.59 7.71
C ARG A 39 -30.38 -4.67 7.08
N ARG A 40 -31.63 -4.85 7.54
CA ARG A 40 -32.61 -5.77 6.95
C ARG A 40 -33.01 -5.36 5.53
N ASP A 41 -33.31 -4.07 5.32
CA ASP A 41 -33.64 -3.53 3.99
C ASP A 41 -32.50 -3.82 3.00
N MET A 42 -31.25 -3.53 3.38
CA MET A 42 -30.08 -3.77 2.52
C MET A 42 -29.72 -5.25 2.35
N LYS A 43 -30.17 -6.13 3.26
CA LYS A 43 -30.06 -7.58 3.07
C LYS A 43 -31.07 -8.07 2.04
N SER A 44 -32.24 -7.45 1.92
CA SER A 44 -33.29 -7.86 0.98
C SER A 44 -32.91 -7.66 -0.50
N ILE A 45 -32.00 -6.73 -0.79
CA ILE A 45 -31.51 -6.47 -2.15
C ILE A 45 -30.39 -7.43 -2.59
N ARG A 46 -29.90 -8.28 -1.68
CA ARG A 46 -28.87 -9.28 -2.00
C ARG A 46 -29.48 -10.31 -2.97
N ALA A 47 -28.88 -10.45 -4.16
CA ALA A 47 -29.39 -11.29 -5.25
C ALA A 47 -30.78 -10.88 -5.80
N ALA A 48 -31.22 -9.65 -5.53
CA ALA A 48 -32.38 -9.09 -6.21
C ALA A 48 -32.02 -8.66 -7.63
N GLU A 49 -32.97 -8.77 -8.55
CA GLU A 49 -32.85 -8.19 -9.88
C GLU A 49 -32.62 -6.68 -9.81
N HIS A 50 -31.91 -6.14 -10.81
CA HIS A 50 -31.49 -4.73 -10.85
C HIS A 50 -32.64 -3.76 -10.52
N ALA A 51 -33.79 -3.91 -11.19
CA ALA A 51 -34.95 -3.04 -10.98
C ALA A 51 -35.52 -3.10 -9.55
N GLN A 52 -35.53 -4.30 -8.95
CA GLN A 52 -36.01 -4.49 -7.58
C GLN A 52 -35.02 -3.88 -6.57
N ALA A 53 -33.72 -4.05 -6.79
CA ALA A 53 -32.69 -3.42 -5.97
C ALA A 53 -32.80 -1.89 -6.01
N VAL A 54 -32.90 -1.30 -7.20
CA VAL A 54 -33.06 0.16 -7.40
C VAL A 54 -34.32 0.68 -6.70
N LYS A 55 -35.45 -0.04 -6.80
CA LYS A 55 -36.70 0.35 -6.11
C LYS A 55 -36.53 0.45 -4.59
N VAL A 56 -35.87 -0.53 -3.98
CA VAL A 56 -35.60 -0.52 -2.53
C VAL A 56 -34.64 0.61 -2.17
N LEU A 57 -33.58 0.81 -2.96
CA LEU A 57 -32.60 1.89 -2.75
C LEU A 57 -33.23 3.28 -2.87
N MET A 58 -34.05 3.53 -3.89
CA MET A 58 -34.78 4.79 -4.07
C MET A 58 -35.76 5.07 -2.92
N LYS A 59 -36.50 4.04 -2.48
CA LYS A 59 -37.38 4.16 -1.30
C LYS A 59 -36.58 4.55 -0.05
N LYS A 60 -35.40 3.95 0.13
CA LYS A 60 -34.54 4.26 1.27
C LYS A 60 -33.90 5.65 1.16
N GLN A 61 -33.46 6.05 -0.03
CA GLN A 61 -32.95 7.40 -0.31
C GLN A 61 -33.99 8.46 0.05
N ALA A 62 -35.25 8.27 -0.35
CA ALA A 62 -36.34 9.19 -0.01
C ALA A 62 -36.61 9.25 1.51
N SER A 63 -36.40 8.15 2.23
CA SER A 63 -36.46 8.12 3.69
C SER A 63 -35.31 8.91 4.33
N PHE A 64 -34.08 8.76 3.82
CA PHE A 64 -32.91 9.49 4.33
C PHE A 64 -32.96 10.98 4.02
N ALA A 65 -33.54 11.37 2.87
CA ALA A 65 -33.76 12.77 2.54
C ALA A 65 -34.62 13.51 3.59
N LYS A 66 -35.53 12.79 4.28
CA LYS A 66 -36.39 13.33 5.35
C LYS A 66 -35.80 13.20 6.76
N ALA A 67 -34.71 12.45 6.93
CA ALA A 67 -34.08 12.24 8.23
C ALA A 67 -33.32 13.50 8.69
N SER A 68 -33.24 13.70 10.01
CA SER A 68 -32.45 14.75 10.62
C SER A 68 -30.95 14.54 10.42
N ASP A 69 -30.16 15.61 10.51
CA ASP A 69 -28.70 15.52 10.40
C ASP A 69 -28.09 14.62 11.48
N ARG A 70 -28.68 14.64 12.68
CA ARG A 70 -28.29 13.76 13.79
C ARG A 70 -28.48 12.29 13.42
N GLU A 71 -29.65 11.91 12.93
CA GLU A 71 -29.94 10.53 12.52
C GLU A 71 -28.99 10.05 11.42
N LEU A 72 -28.74 10.89 10.41
CA LEU A 72 -27.81 10.53 9.32
C LEU A 72 -26.37 10.34 9.82
N ARG A 73 -25.90 11.19 10.74
CA ARG A 73 -24.56 11.09 11.33
C ARG A 73 -24.41 9.83 12.18
N GLU A 74 -25.34 9.59 13.10
CA GLU A 74 -25.32 8.39 13.95
C GLU A 74 -25.41 7.10 13.12
N LEU A 75 -26.23 7.10 12.07
CA LEU A 75 -26.36 5.97 11.14
C LEU A 75 -25.08 5.75 10.33
N ALA A 76 -24.50 6.80 9.76
CA ALA A 76 -23.24 6.72 9.02
C ALA A 76 -22.09 6.22 9.91
N HIS A 77 -22.02 6.72 11.14
CA HIS A 77 -21.00 6.32 12.10
C HIS A 77 -21.14 4.85 12.49
N SER A 78 -22.36 4.40 12.79
CA SER A 78 -22.67 3.01 13.13
C SER A 78 -22.24 2.04 12.03
N PHE A 79 -22.60 2.30 10.76
CA PHE A 79 -22.20 1.45 9.64
C PHE A 79 -20.69 1.50 9.36
N SER A 80 -20.04 2.65 9.55
CA SER A 80 -18.59 2.80 9.40
C SER A 80 -17.83 1.97 10.43
N LEU A 81 -18.24 2.02 11.70
CA LEU A 81 -17.67 1.21 12.77
C LEU A 81 -17.90 -0.29 12.57
N MET A 82 -19.09 -0.70 12.11
CA MET A 82 -19.35 -2.11 11.79
C MET A 82 -18.39 -2.63 10.72
N LEU A 83 -18.14 -1.87 9.65
CA LEU A 83 -17.23 -2.25 8.58
C LEU A 83 -15.78 -2.37 9.07
N GLU A 84 -15.32 -1.40 9.89
CA GLU A 84 -13.98 -1.46 10.48
C GLU A 84 -13.83 -2.62 11.47
N LEU A 85 -14.86 -2.90 12.28
CA LEU A 85 -14.87 -4.04 13.19
C LEU A 85 -14.79 -5.38 12.46
N ILE A 86 -15.53 -5.52 11.35
CA ILE A 86 -15.45 -6.70 10.47
C ILE A 86 -14.02 -6.86 9.93
N ASN A 87 -13.38 -5.77 9.50
CA ASN A 87 -11.99 -5.80 9.04
C ASN A 87 -11.04 -6.30 10.14
N ARG A 88 -11.22 -5.86 11.39
CA ARG A 88 -10.42 -6.35 12.53
C ARG A 88 -10.67 -7.81 12.86
N CYS A 89 -11.92 -8.27 12.76
CA CYS A 89 -12.27 -9.68 12.94
C CYS A 89 -11.57 -10.57 11.91
N GLU A 90 -11.60 -10.17 10.63
CA GLU A 90 -10.91 -10.91 9.57
C GLU A 90 -9.39 -10.94 9.76
N SER A 91 -8.79 -9.81 10.15
CA SER A 91 -7.35 -9.73 10.47
C SER A 91 -6.98 -10.64 11.65
N ALA A 92 -7.77 -10.62 12.73
CA ALA A 92 -7.54 -11.44 13.92
C ALA A 92 -7.65 -12.94 13.60
N TYR A 93 -8.71 -13.32 12.88
CA TYR A 93 -8.89 -14.69 12.42
C TYR A 93 -7.74 -15.16 11.52
N ARG A 94 -7.29 -14.31 10.58
CA ARG A 94 -6.16 -14.62 9.71
C ARG A 94 -4.87 -14.88 10.49
N TYR A 95 -4.62 -14.08 11.52
CA TYR A 95 -3.44 -14.25 12.37
C TYR A 95 -3.45 -15.60 13.10
N VAL A 96 -4.56 -15.97 13.74
CA VAL A 96 -4.70 -17.26 14.44
C VAL A 96 -4.54 -18.45 13.46
N ARG A 97 -5.12 -18.35 12.26
CA ARG A 97 -4.97 -19.38 11.21
C ARG A 97 -3.54 -19.55 10.72
N LEU A 98 -2.75 -18.48 10.70
CA LEU A 98 -1.34 -18.55 10.29
C LEU A 98 -0.46 -19.21 11.33
N GLN A 99 -0.76 -19.05 12.63
CA GLN A 99 0.02 -19.70 13.69
C GLN A 99 -0.04 -21.23 13.66
N GLY A 100 -1.17 -21.79 13.24
CA GLY A 100 -1.31 -23.25 13.10
C GLY A 100 -0.58 -23.85 11.90
N LYS A 101 0.06 -23.05 11.03
CA LYS A 101 0.74 -23.56 9.84
C LYS A 101 2.22 -23.83 10.10
N LYS A 102 2.66 -25.06 9.82
CA LYS A 102 4.08 -25.39 9.76
C LYS A 102 4.74 -24.63 8.60
N ARG A 103 5.85 -23.96 8.89
CA ARG A 103 6.64 -23.25 7.87
C ARG A 103 7.37 -24.27 6.99
N SER A 104 7.34 -24.05 5.68
CA SER A 104 8.13 -24.81 4.72
C SER A 104 9.60 -24.41 4.80
N ASP A 105 10.49 -25.37 4.57
CA ASP A 105 11.92 -25.08 4.40
C ASP A 105 12.23 -24.80 2.91
N PHE A 106 13.00 -23.75 2.64
CA PHE A 106 13.28 -23.27 1.29
C PHE A 106 14.77 -23.37 0.98
N LYS A 107 15.13 -24.10 -0.08
CA LYS A 107 16.52 -24.33 -0.49
C LYS A 107 17.20 -23.05 -1.00
N GLN A 108 16.52 -22.31 -1.88
CA GLN A 108 17.01 -21.03 -2.42
C GLN A 108 16.50 -19.87 -1.57
N LYS A 109 17.40 -18.95 -1.23
CA LYS A 109 17.07 -17.69 -0.54
C LYS A 109 17.28 -16.51 -1.50
N PRO A 110 16.40 -15.49 -1.49
CA PRO A 110 16.62 -14.28 -2.26
C PRO A 110 17.85 -13.54 -1.73
N HIS A 111 18.55 -12.80 -2.60
CA HIS A 111 19.63 -11.92 -2.15
C HIS A 111 19.08 -10.87 -1.17
N ALA A 112 17.91 -10.31 -1.46
CA ALA A 112 17.23 -9.39 -0.56
C ALA A 112 15.72 -9.34 -0.83
N VAL A 113 14.96 -9.09 0.23
CA VAL A 113 13.55 -8.70 0.21
C VAL A 113 13.44 -7.30 0.79
N ILE A 114 13.08 -6.33 -0.04
CA ILE A 114 13.07 -4.91 0.31
C ILE A 114 11.63 -4.39 0.21
N PHE A 115 11.05 -4.04 1.35
CA PHE A 115 9.77 -3.36 1.42
C PHE A 115 10.00 -1.86 1.56
N VAL A 116 9.44 -1.07 0.65
CA VAL A 116 9.52 0.40 0.69
C VAL A 116 8.14 0.94 1.09
N PHE A 117 8.00 1.40 2.32
CA PHE A 117 6.72 1.85 2.83
C PHE A 117 6.40 3.27 2.36
N THR A 118 5.15 3.50 1.95
CA THR A 118 4.65 4.84 1.64
C THR A 118 3.65 5.29 2.69
N ALA A 119 3.33 6.58 2.70
CA ALA A 119 2.19 7.09 3.43
C ALA A 119 0.90 6.40 2.97
N HIS A 120 -0.14 6.46 3.80
CA HIS A 120 -1.48 6.00 3.43
C HIS A 120 -2.23 7.16 2.76
N PRO A 121 -2.30 7.19 1.41
CA PRO A 121 -2.70 8.39 0.68
C PRO A 121 -4.21 8.68 0.76
N THR A 122 -5.00 7.69 1.15
CA THR A 122 -6.45 7.78 1.35
C THR A 122 -6.86 7.52 2.80
N GLU A 123 -5.94 7.63 3.77
CA GLU A 123 -6.31 7.40 5.17
C GLU A 123 -7.18 8.56 5.63
N ALA A 124 -8.48 8.31 5.61
CA ALA A 124 -9.48 9.25 6.06
C ALA A 124 -9.76 9.08 7.56
N ARG A 125 -9.35 7.96 8.16
CA ARG A 125 -9.56 7.69 9.58
C ARG A 125 -8.73 8.61 10.48
N SER A 126 -9.31 9.01 11.61
CA SER A 126 -8.64 9.75 12.68
C SER A 126 -7.53 8.91 13.34
N GLN A 127 -6.55 9.55 14.00
CA GLN A 127 -5.48 8.81 14.67
C GLN A 127 -6.03 8.06 15.89
N GLU A 128 -6.98 8.68 16.57
CA GLU A 128 -7.67 8.19 17.75
C GLU A 128 -8.40 6.89 17.40
N ILE A 129 -9.16 6.86 16.30
CA ILE A 129 -9.89 5.65 15.91
C ILE A 129 -8.95 4.53 15.47
N LEU A 130 -7.83 4.84 14.81
CA LEU A 130 -6.82 3.85 14.45
C LEU A 130 -6.19 3.19 15.69
N GLN A 131 -5.95 3.97 16.75
CA GLN A 131 -5.45 3.45 18.03
C GLN A 131 -6.51 2.58 18.73
N ILE A 132 -7.76 3.02 18.80
CA ILE A 132 -8.86 2.26 19.40
C ILE A 132 -9.03 0.91 18.70
N PHE A 133 -9.05 0.89 17.35
CA PHE A 133 -9.20 -0.36 16.60
C PHE A 133 -7.95 -1.26 16.63
N GLN A 134 -6.78 -0.72 16.99
CA GLN A 134 -5.61 -1.54 17.29
C GLN A 134 -5.81 -2.31 18.61
N GLU A 135 -6.31 -1.66 19.66
CA GLU A 135 -6.65 -2.32 20.93
C GLU A 135 -7.77 -3.36 20.74
N ILE A 136 -8.82 -3.02 19.98
CA ILE A 136 -9.87 -3.98 19.60
C ILE A 136 -9.26 -5.20 18.90
N TYR A 137 -8.35 -5.01 17.95
CA TYR A 137 -7.68 -6.15 17.29
C TYR A 137 -6.92 -7.05 18.28
N HIS A 138 -6.23 -6.47 19.26
CA HIS A 138 -5.52 -7.24 20.29
C HIS A 138 -6.49 -8.06 21.15
N LEU A 139 -7.63 -7.47 21.53
CA LEU A 139 -8.69 -8.16 22.27
C LEU A 139 -9.34 -9.28 21.46
N LEU A 140 -9.66 -9.06 20.18
CA LEU A 140 -10.22 -10.08 19.29
C LEU A 140 -9.27 -11.28 19.15
N ASN A 141 -7.97 -11.04 19.03
CA ASN A 141 -6.96 -12.10 19.01
C ASN A 141 -6.88 -12.87 20.33
N GLN A 142 -6.93 -12.16 21.45
CA GLN A 142 -6.94 -12.79 22.77
C GLN A 142 -8.21 -13.63 22.95
N GLY A 143 -9.36 -13.12 22.53
CA GLY A 143 -10.64 -13.81 22.57
C GLY A 143 -10.63 -15.12 21.78
N LEU A 144 -10.09 -15.10 20.55
CA LEU A 144 -9.95 -16.30 19.72
C LEU A 144 -9.02 -17.38 20.32
N ARG A 145 -8.12 -17.00 21.23
CA ARG A 145 -7.15 -17.93 21.85
C ARG A 145 -7.55 -18.41 23.23
N LYS A 146 -8.13 -17.51 24.03
CA LYS A 146 -8.38 -17.73 25.46
C LYS A 146 -9.87 -17.88 25.80
N GLY A 147 -10.78 -17.49 24.92
CA GLY A 147 -12.22 -17.38 25.19
C GLY A 147 -12.71 -15.93 25.11
N PHE A 148 -13.92 -15.72 24.59
CA PHE A 148 -14.50 -14.38 24.36
C PHE A 148 -14.97 -13.70 25.65
N GLU A 149 -15.39 -14.50 26.63
CA GLU A 149 -15.81 -14.09 27.97
C GLU A 149 -14.73 -13.27 28.70
N HIS A 150 -13.45 -13.55 28.44
CA HIS A 150 -12.32 -12.85 29.08
C HIS A 150 -12.04 -11.46 28.51
N VAL A 151 -12.60 -11.12 27.35
CA VAL A 151 -12.32 -9.86 26.65
C VAL A 151 -13.56 -9.01 26.43
N GLU A 152 -14.76 -9.54 26.70
CA GLU A 152 -16.03 -8.91 26.38
C GLU A 152 -16.19 -7.53 27.01
N GLU A 153 -16.00 -7.40 28.33
CA GLU A 153 -16.15 -6.13 29.04
C GLU A 153 -15.20 -5.06 28.48
N ARG A 154 -13.93 -5.45 28.26
CA ARG A 154 -12.93 -4.55 27.69
C ARG A 154 -13.23 -4.19 26.24
N LEU A 155 -13.77 -5.13 25.46
CA LEU A 155 -14.20 -4.86 24.09
C LEU A 155 -15.38 -3.89 24.06
N LYS A 156 -16.40 -4.06 24.91
CA LYS A 156 -17.52 -3.12 25.06
C LYS A 156 -17.02 -1.71 25.38
N PHE A 157 -16.06 -1.58 26.31
CA PHE A 157 -15.43 -0.28 26.61
C PHE A 157 -14.82 0.38 25.36
N TYR A 158 -14.01 -0.33 24.58
CA TYR A 158 -13.39 0.27 23.38
C TYR A 158 -14.40 0.52 22.25
N LEU A 159 -15.45 -0.30 22.11
CA LEU A 159 -16.54 -0.04 21.16
C LEU A 159 -17.34 1.21 21.55
N GLY A 160 -17.62 1.41 22.84
CA GLY A 160 -18.22 2.63 23.35
C GLY A 160 -17.33 3.86 23.15
N LEU A 161 -16.01 3.72 23.35
CA LEU A 161 -15.05 4.79 23.05
C LEU A 161 -15.03 5.11 21.54
N ALA A 162 -15.10 4.09 20.69
CA ALA A 162 -15.14 4.24 19.23
C ALA A 162 -16.38 5.02 18.78
N LEU A 163 -17.56 4.73 19.33
CA LEU A 163 -18.82 5.44 19.06
C LEU A 163 -18.81 6.91 19.49
N SER A 164 -17.95 7.26 20.46
CA SER A 164 -17.74 8.62 20.94
C SER A 164 -16.58 9.34 20.23
N THR A 165 -15.93 8.69 19.27
CA THR A 165 -14.74 9.21 18.58
C THR A 165 -15.04 9.35 17.09
N SER A 166 -14.78 10.51 16.50
CA SER A 166 -15.01 10.69 15.06
C SER A 166 -14.21 9.68 14.22
N MET A 167 -14.87 9.01 13.27
CA MET A 167 -14.15 8.13 12.34
C MET A 167 -13.25 8.95 11.44
N ALA A 168 -13.75 10.07 10.91
CA ALA A 168 -13.02 10.87 9.93
C ALA A 168 -12.13 11.96 10.55
N ARG A 169 -11.06 12.34 9.83
CA ARG A 169 -10.20 13.45 10.24
C ARG A 169 -10.89 14.81 10.13
N SER A 170 -10.63 15.68 11.11
CA SER A 170 -11.01 17.10 11.07
C SER A 170 -10.02 17.96 10.28
N ALA A 171 -8.75 17.55 10.21
CA ALA A 171 -7.67 18.28 9.52
C ALA A 171 -6.85 17.34 8.62
N LYS A 172 -6.21 17.90 7.58
CA LYS A 172 -5.28 17.14 6.73
C LYS A 172 -4.10 16.66 7.58
N PRO A 173 -3.68 15.38 7.45
CA PRO A 173 -2.51 14.89 8.16
C PRO A 173 -1.25 15.65 7.71
N THR A 174 -0.34 15.85 8.63
CA THR A 174 1.02 16.31 8.35
C THR A 174 1.88 15.13 7.91
N VAL A 175 3.05 15.42 7.32
CA VAL A 175 4.07 14.38 7.02
C VAL A 175 4.53 13.67 8.30
N GLU A 176 4.50 14.39 9.43
CA GLU A 176 4.81 13.82 10.75
C GLU A 176 3.76 12.79 11.18
N ASP A 177 2.47 13.10 11.06
CA ASP A 177 1.39 12.18 11.40
C ASP A 177 1.49 10.87 10.60
N GLU A 178 1.81 10.97 9.31
CA GLU A 178 2.01 9.82 8.43
C GLU A 178 3.24 9.00 8.84
N ALA A 179 4.34 9.65 9.24
CA ALA A 179 5.55 8.98 9.69
C ALA A 179 5.34 8.28 11.04
N GLN A 180 4.68 8.95 12.00
CA GLN A 180 4.33 8.37 13.29
C GLN A 180 3.44 7.14 13.12
N TYR A 181 2.38 7.25 12.29
CA TYR A 181 1.50 6.13 11.98
C TYR A 181 2.25 4.98 11.32
N LEU A 182 3.10 5.25 10.34
CA LEU A 182 3.89 4.20 9.69
C LEU A 182 4.77 3.45 10.70
N TYR A 183 5.55 4.20 11.49
CA TYR A 183 6.53 3.62 12.41
C TYR A 183 5.90 2.91 13.60
N SER A 184 4.68 3.28 14.01
CA SER A 184 3.93 2.57 15.06
C SER A 184 3.54 1.14 14.66
N TYR A 185 3.54 0.79 13.36
CA TYR A 185 3.33 -0.58 12.90
C TYR A 185 4.65 -1.31 12.67
N ILE A 186 5.55 -0.74 11.86
CA ILE A 186 6.70 -1.49 11.30
C ILE A 186 7.93 -1.50 12.21
N LEU A 187 7.99 -0.62 13.23
CA LEU A 187 9.08 -0.57 14.22
C LEU A 187 8.64 -1.11 15.59
N ARG A 188 7.55 -1.89 15.64
CA ARG A 188 7.18 -2.61 16.86
C ARG A 188 8.16 -3.73 17.17
N ASP A 189 8.21 -4.08 18.45
CA ASP A 189 9.11 -5.09 19.01
C ASP A 189 9.08 -6.42 18.25
N GLU A 190 7.89 -6.96 18.01
CA GLU A 190 7.66 -8.22 17.29
C GLU A 190 8.12 -8.16 15.83
N ILE A 191 7.94 -7.03 15.14
CA ILE A 191 8.33 -6.84 13.73
C ILE A 191 9.84 -6.68 13.60
N ILE A 192 10.48 -5.95 14.53
CA ILE A 192 11.94 -5.84 14.59
C ILE A 192 12.56 -7.21 14.90
N SER A 193 12.03 -7.92 15.88
CA SER A 193 12.51 -9.25 16.27
C SER A 193 12.36 -10.24 15.11
N GLN A 194 11.27 -10.16 14.35
CA GLN A 194 11.08 -10.99 13.17
C GLN A 194 12.09 -10.67 12.04
N GLN A 195 12.46 -9.40 11.83
CA GLN A 195 13.54 -9.03 10.90
C GLN A 195 14.90 -9.60 11.33
N ILE A 196 15.20 -9.53 12.63
CA ILE A 196 16.42 -10.12 13.21
C ILE A 196 16.44 -11.63 12.98
N LYS A 197 15.31 -12.31 13.23
CA LYS A 197 15.15 -13.74 12.96
C LYS A 197 15.45 -14.08 11.50
N PHE A 198 14.89 -13.34 10.53
CA PHE A 198 15.20 -13.56 9.12
C PHE A 198 16.70 -13.40 8.82
N ALA A 199 17.34 -12.37 9.37
CA ALA A 199 18.76 -12.14 9.17
C ALA A 199 19.62 -13.27 9.75
N LYS A 200 19.30 -13.78 10.95
CA LYS A 200 19.94 -14.96 11.55
C LYS A 200 19.75 -16.22 10.72
N GLU A 201 18.57 -16.37 10.10
CA GLU A 201 18.28 -17.44 9.15
C GLU A 201 18.92 -17.20 7.76
N GLY A 202 19.70 -16.14 7.55
CA GLY A 202 20.36 -15.84 6.28
C GLY A 202 19.45 -15.29 5.19
N THR A 203 18.24 -14.81 5.55
CA THR A 203 17.33 -14.11 4.63
C THR A 203 17.38 -12.61 4.92
N ASN A 204 17.88 -11.82 3.96
CA ASN A 204 17.97 -10.38 4.15
C ASN A 204 16.62 -9.69 3.87
N VAL A 205 15.87 -9.37 4.92
CA VAL A 205 14.65 -8.57 4.86
C VAL A 205 14.96 -7.16 5.34
N SER A 206 14.73 -6.16 4.47
CA SER A 206 15.05 -4.77 4.73
C SER A 206 13.84 -3.87 4.53
N PHE A 207 13.63 -2.94 5.46
CA PHE A 207 12.59 -1.92 5.34
C PHE A 207 13.19 -0.57 4.93
N ARG A 208 12.42 0.20 4.16
CA ARG A 208 12.72 1.59 3.75
C ARG A 208 11.43 2.42 3.77
N SER A 209 11.52 3.74 3.74
CA SER A 209 10.33 4.61 3.74
C SER A 209 10.42 5.74 2.73
N TRP A 210 9.28 6.10 2.13
CA TRP A 210 9.09 7.33 1.35
C TRP A 210 8.63 8.50 2.22
N VAL A 211 8.10 8.25 3.42
CA VAL A 211 7.50 9.30 4.26
C VAL A 211 8.59 10.23 4.78
N GLY A 212 8.53 11.50 4.35
CA GLY A 212 9.58 12.50 4.58
C GLY A 212 10.70 12.54 3.52
N GLY A 213 10.69 11.63 2.54
CA GLY A 213 11.64 11.59 1.42
C GLY A 213 11.02 11.85 0.04
N ASP A 214 9.73 11.52 -0.17
CA ASP A 214 9.01 11.74 -1.42
C ASP A 214 8.58 13.21 -1.58
N LYS A 215 9.44 14.01 -2.20
CA LYS A 215 9.28 15.45 -2.40
C LYS A 215 8.51 15.80 -3.69
N ASP A 216 8.43 14.87 -4.66
CA ASP A 216 7.72 15.03 -5.94
C ASP A 216 6.36 15.71 -5.75
N GLY A 217 6.25 16.97 -6.18
CA GLY A 217 5.04 17.80 -6.06
C GLY A 217 4.33 17.73 -4.69
N HIS A 218 5.11 17.62 -3.61
CA HIS A 218 4.64 17.62 -2.22
C HIS A 218 5.25 18.82 -1.48
N PRO A 219 4.50 19.92 -1.24
CA PRO A 219 5.04 21.14 -0.62
C PRO A 219 5.46 20.94 0.84
N GLY A 220 4.81 20.03 1.57
CA GLY A 220 5.16 19.69 2.95
C GLY A 220 6.46 18.87 3.14
N VAL A 221 7.06 18.32 2.07
CA VAL A 221 8.30 17.54 2.18
C VAL A 221 9.49 18.46 1.87
N ASN A 222 10.51 18.46 2.73
CA ASN A 222 11.73 19.26 2.63
C ASN A 222 12.82 18.71 3.58
N GLU A 223 13.95 19.40 3.72
CA GLU A 223 15.07 18.97 4.56
C GLU A 223 14.71 18.82 6.04
N LYS A 224 13.78 19.65 6.55
CA LYS A 224 13.33 19.61 7.95
C LYS A 224 12.43 18.39 8.18
N THR A 225 11.48 18.13 7.29
CA THR A 225 10.58 16.98 7.42
C THR A 225 11.29 15.65 7.13
N MET A 226 12.30 15.64 6.26
CA MET A 226 13.21 14.50 6.09
C MET A 226 13.94 14.19 7.40
N LEU A 227 14.53 15.21 8.04
CA LEU A 227 15.24 15.04 9.32
C LEU A 227 14.28 14.64 10.46
N MET A 228 13.07 15.19 10.49
CA MET A 228 12.00 14.79 11.43
C MET A 228 11.68 13.31 11.29
N SER A 229 11.43 12.82 10.07
CA SER A 229 11.10 11.41 9.81
C SER A 229 12.24 10.47 10.23
N LEU A 230 13.49 10.83 9.93
CA LEU A 230 14.66 10.09 10.40
C LEU A 230 14.74 10.06 11.93
N ASN A 231 14.47 11.17 12.62
CA ASN A 231 14.45 11.24 14.09
C ASN A 231 13.32 10.41 14.72
N LEU A 232 12.12 10.37 14.13
CA LEU A 232 11.04 9.52 14.61
C LEU A 232 11.42 8.03 14.53
N SER A 233 12.03 7.60 13.42
CA SER A 233 12.51 6.22 13.29
C SER A 233 13.65 5.92 14.28
N ARG A 234 14.58 6.87 14.45
CA ARG A 234 15.68 6.79 15.43
C ARG A 234 15.15 6.56 16.84
N LYS A 235 14.15 7.33 17.26
CA LYS A 235 13.55 7.23 18.59
C LYS A 235 13.07 5.81 18.89
N ASN A 236 12.33 5.20 17.98
CA ASN A 236 11.83 3.83 18.13
C ASN A 236 12.96 2.80 18.23
N LEU A 237 13.96 2.89 17.34
CA LEU A 237 15.11 1.97 17.34
C LEU A 237 16.00 2.13 18.57
N VAL A 238 16.20 3.37 19.05
CA VAL A 238 16.96 3.65 20.28
C VAL A 238 16.25 3.09 21.51
N ILE A 239 14.92 3.27 21.62
CA ILE A 239 14.11 2.67 22.70
C ILE A 239 14.25 1.15 22.68
N TRP A 240 14.18 0.55 21.49
CA TRP A 240 14.34 -0.89 21.34
C TRP A 240 15.73 -1.36 21.82
N ILE A 241 16.82 -0.71 21.38
CA ILE A 241 18.19 -1.06 21.79
C ILE A 241 18.38 -0.84 23.30
N GLN A 242 17.87 0.27 23.83
CA GLN A 242 17.99 0.60 25.25
C GLN A 242 17.39 -0.49 26.12
N LYS A 243 16.16 -0.94 25.81
CA LYS A 243 15.49 -2.02 26.55
C LYS A 243 16.35 -3.29 26.60
N ARG A 244 17.01 -3.65 25.50
CA ARG A 244 17.88 -4.85 25.42
C ARG A 244 19.18 -4.68 26.21
N LEU A 245 19.79 -3.49 26.15
CA LEU A 245 20.95 -3.21 27.00
C LEU A 245 20.60 -3.21 28.48
N GLU A 246 19.39 -2.76 28.84
CA GLU A 246 18.87 -2.80 30.21
C GLU A 246 18.63 -4.23 30.70
N ASN A 247 18.11 -5.12 29.85
CA ASN A 247 18.02 -6.55 30.13
C ASN A 247 19.42 -7.15 30.40
N VAL A 248 20.38 -6.94 29.50
CA VAL A 248 21.77 -7.41 29.67
C VAL A 248 22.39 -6.86 30.97
N PHE A 249 22.14 -5.59 31.28
CA PHE A 249 22.59 -4.99 32.53
C PHE A 249 21.96 -5.66 33.77
N HIS A 250 20.68 -6.04 33.69
CA HIS A 250 20.00 -6.77 34.75
C HIS A 250 20.57 -8.18 34.91
N ASP A 251 20.76 -8.92 33.81
CA ASP A 251 21.28 -10.28 33.80
C ASP A 251 22.68 -10.36 34.41
N LEU A 252 23.53 -9.35 34.15
CA LEU A 252 24.87 -9.25 34.73
C LEU A 252 24.86 -9.20 36.26
N LYS A 253 23.77 -8.74 36.91
CA LYS A 253 23.69 -8.70 38.37
C LYS A 253 23.70 -10.09 39.02
N PHE A 254 23.34 -11.13 38.26
CA PHE A 254 23.36 -12.52 38.72
C PHE A 254 24.71 -13.20 38.50
N ILE A 255 25.67 -12.52 37.87
CA ILE A 255 27.00 -13.07 37.56
C ILE A 255 28.03 -12.51 38.53
N GLU A 256 28.71 -13.39 39.26
CA GLU A 256 29.82 -13.03 40.14
C GLU A 256 30.95 -12.33 39.37
N SER A 257 31.61 -11.36 40.01
CA SER A 257 32.74 -10.61 39.43
C SER A 257 32.45 -9.87 38.11
N SER A 258 31.19 -9.54 37.81
CA SER A 258 30.78 -8.84 36.58
C SER A 258 30.80 -7.30 36.67
N GLY A 259 31.32 -6.72 37.76
CA GLY A 259 31.22 -5.27 38.04
C GLY A 259 31.78 -4.37 36.93
N GLN A 260 32.88 -4.78 36.28
CA GLN A 260 33.44 -4.05 35.14
C GLN A 260 32.53 -4.11 33.91
N GLN A 261 31.94 -5.27 33.62
CA GLN A 261 30.98 -5.44 32.52
C GLN A 261 29.71 -4.62 32.77
N GLN A 262 29.19 -4.61 34.00
CA GLN A 262 28.06 -3.76 34.39
C GLN A 262 28.35 -2.28 34.11
N LYS A 263 29.54 -1.80 34.50
CA LYS A 263 29.98 -0.42 34.20
C LYS A 263 30.04 -0.17 32.69
N ASN A 264 30.63 -1.09 31.92
CA ASN A 264 30.74 -0.99 30.47
C ASN A 264 29.37 -0.89 29.78
N VAL A 265 28.40 -1.71 30.19
CA VAL A 265 27.04 -1.68 29.64
C VAL A 265 26.31 -0.39 30.04
N LYS A 266 26.45 0.06 31.30
CA LYS A 266 25.88 1.33 31.77
C LYS A 266 26.44 2.53 30.98
N ASP A 267 27.74 2.56 30.73
CA ASP A 267 28.38 3.60 29.92
C ASP A 267 27.86 3.56 28.47
N LEU A 268 27.65 2.37 27.90
CA LEU A 268 27.08 2.20 26.57
C LEU A 268 25.65 2.71 26.46
N ILE A 269 24.81 2.47 27.50
CA ILE A 269 23.46 3.06 27.58
C ILE A 269 23.53 4.59 27.62
N GLY A 270 24.49 5.15 28.38
CA GLY A 270 24.74 6.59 28.40
C GLY A 270 25.12 7.15 27.02
N GLU A 271 25.95 6.43 26.25
CA GLU A 271 26.32 6.80 24.88
C GLU A 271 25.17 6.68 23.89
N LEU A 272 24.31 5.66 24.06
CA LEU A 272 23.10 5.49 23.25
C LEU A 272 22.17 6.71 23.38
N LYS A 273 22.01 7.26 24.59
CA LYS A 273 21.21 8.48 24.82
C LYS A 273 21.74 9.69 24.06
N LYS A 274 23.07 9.84 23.94
CA LYS A 274 23.72 10.95 23.20
C LYS A 274 23.46 10.93 21.69
N ILE A 275 23.10 9.77 21.13
CA ILE A 275 22.78 9.59 19.71
C ILE A 275 21.27 9.51 19.42
N GLY A 276 20.44 9.84 20.40
CA GLY A 276 18.98 9.80 20.27
C GLY A 276 18.42 10.82 19.28
N LYS A 277 19.11 11.96 19.08
CA LYS A 277 18.71 13.01 18.12
C LYS A 277 19.78 13.20 17.05
N ILE A 278 19.35 13.16 15.80
CA ILE A 278 20.19 13.33 14.62
C ILE A 278 20.52 14.81 14.45
N SER A 279 21.80 15.10 14.27
CA SER A 279 22.32 16.44 13.97
C SER A 279 23.50 16.35 12.99
N SER A 280 24.09 17.50 12.62
CA SER A 280 25.31 17.51 11.80
C SER A 280 26.42 16.65 12.44
N GLY A 281 27.09 15.83 11.63
CA GLY A 281 28.10 14.88 12.12
C GLY A 281 27.56 13.66 12.88
N ASP A 282 26.26 13.36 12.78
CA ASP A 282 25.66 12.15 13.36
C ASP A 282 26.41 10.88 12.94
N GLY A 283 26.86 10.79 11.68
CA GLY A 283 27.63 9.66 11.19
C GLY A 283 28.85 9.31 12.06
N THR A 284 29.62 10.31 12.48
CA THR A 284 30.75 10.14 13.42
C THR A 284 30.28 9.60 14.77
N LYS A 285 29.17 10.12 15.31
CA LYS A 285 28.61 9.65 16.58
C LYS A 285 28.19 8.18 16.49
N ILE A 286 27.60 7.75 15.37
CA ILE A 286 27.23 6.35 15.13
C ILE A 286 28.44 5.45 14.97
N ALA A 287 29.46 5.89 14.23
CA ALA A 287 30.70 5.14 14.12
C ALA A 287 31.34 4.90 15.50
N ASN A 288 31.36 5.94 16.36
CA ASN A 288 31.86 5.85 17.72
C ASN A 288 31.02 4.94 18.60
N PHE A 289 29.69 5.06 18.56
CA PHE A 289 28.79 4.16 19.29
C PHE A 289 29.00 2.70 18.88
N LYS A 290 29.05 2.39 17.57
CA LYS A 290 29.28 1.02 17.08
C LYS A 290 30.65 0.48 17.51
N LYS A 291 31.69 1.32 17.56
CA LYS A 291 33.01 0.94 18.07
C LYS A 291 32.96 0.60 19.56
N LYS A 292 32.25 1.40 20.36
CA LYS A 292 32.05 1.13 21.80
C LYS A 292 31.21 -0.12 22.01
N PHE A 293 30.10 -0.29 21.28
CA PHE A 293 29.27 -1.50 21.30
C PHE A 293 30.10 -2.77 21.09
N LYS A 294 30.96 -2.80 20.05
CA LYS A 294 31.84 -3.94 19.78
C LYS A 294 32.81 -4.24 20.94
N LYS A 295 33.37 -3.20 21.57
CA LYS A 295 34.24 -3.37 22.75
C LYS A 295 33.48 -3.94 23.95
N VAL A 296 32.26 -3.47 24.19
CA VAL A 296 31.41 -3.99 25.27
C VAL A 296 31.02 -5.44 24.99
N ALA A 297 30.59 -5.76 23.76
CA ALA A 297 30.29 -7.14 23.36
C ALA A 297 31.48 -8.08 23.60
N ALA A 298 32.69 -7.70 23.15
CA ALA A 298 33.91 -8.47 23.42
C ALA A 298 34.25 -8.59 24.92
N SER A 299 33.91 -7.59 25.74
CA SER A 299 34.11 -7.67 27.20
C SER A 299 33.15 -8.64 27.89
N LEU A 300 31.98 -8.87 27.30
CA LEU A 300 30.98 -9.82 27.79
C LEU A 300 31.36 -11.26 27.43
N GLU A 301 32.10 -11.50 26.35
CA GLU A 301 32.62 -12.85 26.02
C GLU A 301 33.45 -13.46 27.18
N LYS A 302 34.07 -12.63 28.02
CA LYS A 302 34.83 -13.06 29.21
C LYS A 302 33.97 -13.75 30.27
N THR A 303 32.66 -13.50 30.30
CA THR A 303 31.75 -14.18 31.24
C THR A 303 31.45 -15.62 30.81
N LYS A 304 31.83 -16.01 29.58
CA LYS A 304 31.49 -17.30 28.95
C LYS A 304 29.98 -17.56 28.86
N ILE A 305 29.17 -16.52 28.97
CA ILE A 305 27.71 -16.55 28.85
C ILE A 305 27.34 -15.84 27.55
N GLU A 306 26.50 -16.46 26.74
CA GLU A 306 25.92 -15.82 25.58
C GLU A 306 24.77 -14.90 26.02
N PHE A 307 24.77 -13.66 25.54
CA PHE A 307 23.70 -12.69 25.77
C PHE A 307 22.89 -12.53 24.48
N PRO A 308 21.73 -13.17 24.32
CA PRO A 308 20.93 -13.11 23.09
C PRO A 308 20.60 -11.67 22.66
N ASP A 309 20.32 -10.81 23.63
CA ASP A 309 20.02 -9.38 23.42
C ASP A 309 21.20 -8.63 22.79
N MET A 310 22.46 -8.99 23.09
CA MET A 310 23.63 -8.42 22.42
C MET A 310 23.74 -8.88 20.97
N THR A 311 23.45 -10.16 20.71
CA THR A 311 23.40 -10.71 19.34
C THR A 311 22.30 -10.06 18.52
N ASP A 312 21.14 -9.81 19.14
CA ASP A 312 20.01 -9.15 18.51
C ASP A 312 20.33 -7.67 18.19
N ILE A 313 20.94 -6.93 19.12
CA ILE A 313 21.42 -5.56 18.84
C ILE A 313 22.47 -5.56 17.71
N SER A 314 23.42 -6.49 17.73
CA SER A 314 24.45 -6.59 16.67
C SER A 314 23.80 -6.80 15.29
N THR A 315 22.81 -7.69 15.21
CA THR A 315 22.04 -7.94 14.00
C THR A 315 21.25 -6.71 13.57
N LEU A 316 20.59 -6.03 14.51
CA LEU A 316 19.88 -4.77 14.23
C LEU A 316 20.81 -3.69 13.68
N LEU A 317 22.03 -3.54 14.24
CA LEU A 317 23.05 -2.59 13.78
C LEU A 317 23.63 -2.94 12.40
N TRP A 318 23.40 -4.17 11.91
CA TRP A 318 23.68 -4.58 10.54
C TRP A 318 22.51 -4.25 9.60
N ILE A 319 21.27 -4.49 10.02
CA ILE A 319 20.05 -4.17 9.25
C ILE A 319 19.89 -2.65 9.09
N TYR A 320 20.10 -1.89 10.19
CA TYR A 320 20.00 -0.44 10.27
C TYR A 320 21.34 0.19 10.71
N PRO A 321 22.34 0.30 9.81
CA PRO A 321 23.68 0.72 10.22
C PRO A 321 23.81 2.14 10.74
N ALA A 322 22.85 3.02 10.41
CA ALA A 322 22.74 4.37 10.94
C ALA A 322 21.69 4.48 12.06
N ILE A 323 21.10 3.37 12.53
CA ILE A 323 20.04 3.34 13.57
C ILE A 323 18.84 4.23 13.17
N VAL A 324 18.50 4.21 11.89
CA VAL A 324 17.31 4.86 11.32
C VAL A 324 16.66 3.88 10.37
N LEU A 325 15.35 4.01 10.18
CA LEU A 325 14.72 3.45 9.01
C LEU A 325 15.15 4.31 7.80
N PRO A 326 15.89 3.75 6.83
CA PRO A 326 16.41 4.56 5.74
C PRO A 326 15.28 5.03 4.82
N LEU A 327 15.39 6.27 4.35
CA LEU A 327 14.45 6.85 3.40
C LEU A 327 14.84 6.55 1.95
N GLU A 328 13.88 6.69 1.03
CA GLU A 328 14.14 6.95 -0.38
C GLU A 328 13.77 8.40 -0.66
N VAL A 329 14.66 9.16 -1.31
CA VAL A 329 14.38 10.54 -1.71
C VAL A 329 13.87 10.53 -3.15
N ARG A 330 12.84 11.30 -3.45
CA ARG A 330 12.23 11.36 -4.79
C ARG A 330 11.86 12.78 -5.18
N GLU A 331 12.14 13.16 -6.42
CA GLU A 331 11.72 14.44 -7.02
C GLU A 331 11.42 14.26 -8.51
N ASP A 332 10.68 15.18 -9.11
CA ASP A 332 10.44 15.22 -10.56
C ASP A 332 11.72 15.57 -11.33
N ALA A 333 12.00 14.86 -12.44
CA ALA A 333 13.19 15.06 -13.25
C ALA A 333 13.35 16.52 -13.73
N GLU A 334 12.25 17.20 -14.08
CA GLU A 334 12.26 18.60 -14.51
C GLU A 334 12.78 19.53 -13.40
N VAL A 335 12.26 19.35 -12.17
CA VAL A 335 12.71 20.10 -10.99
C VAL A 335 14.17 19.76 -10.64
N VAL A 336 14.62 18.53 -10.91
CA VAL A 336 16.01 18.14 -10.71
C VAL A 336 16.95 18.84 -11.69
N HIS A 337 16.54 19.05 -12.95
CA HIS A 337 17.29 19.88 -13.90
C HIS A 337 17.47 21.30 -13.37
N GLU A 338 16.40 21.92 -12.86
CA GLU A 338 16.49 23.26 -12.25
C GLU A 338 17.40 23.30 -11.01
N ALA A 339 17.36 22.24 -10.19
CA ALA A 339 18.16 22.13 -8.98
C ALA A 339 19.67 22.02 -9.24
N VAL A 340 20.09 21.77 -10.49
CA VAL A 340 21.52 21.81 -10.86
C VAL A 340 22.09 23.20 -10.60
N ASP A 341 21.32 24.25 -10.87
CA ASP A 341 21.78 25.64 -10.76
C ASP A 341 21.04 26.43 -9.67
N ASN A 342 19.93 25.90 -9.15
CA ASN A 342 19.17 26.52 -8.06
C ASN A 342 19.31 25.79 -6.72
N LYS A 343 20.25 26.26 -5.89
CA LYS A 343 20.49 25.72 -4.53
C LYS A 343 19.36 25.98 -3.53
N LYS A 344 18.38 26.84 -3.85
CA LYS A 344 17.26 27.17 -2.96
C LYS A 344 16.16 26.10 -2.98
N LEU A 345 16.12 25.26 -4.02
CA LEU A 345 15.11 24.22 -4.16
C LEU A 345 15.21 23.19 -3.02
N PRO A 346 14.06 22.72 -2.48
CA PRO A 346 14.04 21.79 -1.35
C PRO A 346 14.87 20.52 -1.59
N ILE A 347 14.86 19.98 -2.80
CA ILE A 347 15.62 18.76 -3.12
C ILE A 347 17.14 18.96 -2.96
N TYR A 348 17.67 20.12 -3.34
CA TYR A 348 19.09 20.45 -3.14
C TYR A 348 19.42 20.53 -1.65
N LYS A 349 18.56 21.21 -0.86
CA LYS A 349 18.72 21.34 0.59
C LYS A 349 18.64 19.99 1.30
N MET A 350 17.73 19.10 0.88
CA MET A 350 17.64 17.74 1.40
C MET A 350 18.96 16.97 1.21
N LEU A 351 19.54 17.02 0.00
CA LEU A 351 20.82 16.36 -0.28
C LEU A 351 21.98 16.99 0.49
N LEU A 352 21.99 18.32 0.66
CA LEU A 352 22.98 19.02 1.48
C LEU A 352 22.88 18.59 2.95
N THR A 353 21.69 18.61 3.54
CA THR A 353 21.46 18.15 4.92
C THR A 353 21.84 16.69 5.09
N LEU A 354 21.54 15.83 4.11
CA LEU A 354 21.97 14.42 4.13
C LEU A 354 23.51 14.31 4.18
N ASN A 355 24.22 15.11 3.40
CA ASN A 355 25.68 15.16 3.45
C ASN A 355 26.19 15.59 4.84
N GLU A 356 25.60 16.64 5.43
CA GLU A 356 25.98 17.16 6.74
C GLU A 356 25.79 16.16 7.88
N ILE A 357 24.63 15.50 7.95
CA ILE A 357 24.34 14.52 9.01
C ILE A 357 25.17 13.24 8.84
N SER A 358 25.52 12.87 7.61
CA SER A 358 26.22 11.61 7.33
C SER A 358 27.75 11.70 7.42
N LYS A 359 28.32 12.88 7.66
CA LYS A 359 29.77 13.07 7.89
C LYS A 359 30.31 12.06 8.91
N GLY A 360 31.44 11.43 8.57
CA GLY A 360 32.06 10.36 9.38
C GLY A 360 31.46 8.97 9.15
N TYR A 361 30.45 8.84 8.28
CA TYR A 361 29.85 7.57 7.91
C TYR A 361 29.33 7.60 6.45
N LYS A 362 28.50 6.62 6.04
CA LYS A 362 27.98 6.57 4.65
C LYS A 362 26.55 7.11 4.58
N ALA A 363 26.32 8.13 3.76
CA ALA A 363 25.01 8.72 3.50
C ALA A 363 23.94 7.67 3.12
N LYS A 364 24.35 6.64 2.38
CA LYS A 364 23.46 5.55 1.96
C LYS A 364 22.71 4.84 3.09
N TRP A 365 23.20 4.94 4.32
CA TRP A 365 22.57 4.33 5.51
C TRP A 365 21.41 5.17 6.07
N TYR A 366 21.30 6.44 5.68
CA TYR A 366 20.17 7.31 5.99
C TYR A 366 19.18 7.40 4.82
N VAL A 367 19.69 7.49 3.59
CA VAL A 367 18.88 7.53 2.36
C VAL A 367 19.42 6.52 1.36
N ARG A 368 18.58 5.64 0.82
CA ARG A 368 19.01 4.48 0.02
C ARG A 368 19.05 4.72 -1.49
N GLY A 369 18.37 5.75 -1.97
CA GLY A 369 18.23 6.05 -3.38
C GLY A 369 17.66 7.46 -3.58
N PHE A 370 18.04 8.06 -4.69
CA PHE A 370 17.50 9.30 -5.21
C PHE A 370 16.74 9.01 -6.50
N ILE A 371 15.42 8.97 -6.40
CA ILE A 371 14.49 8.57 -7.45
C ILE A 371 14.11 9.79 -8.28
N LEU A 372 14.14 9.63 -9.61
CA LEU A 372 13.81 10.67 -10.58
C LEU A 372 12.48 10.33 -11.25
N SER A 373 11.41 10.99 -10.85
CA SER A 373 10.07 10.83 -11.45
C SER A 373 10.06 11.42 -12.86
N MET A 374 9.15 10.95 -13.71
CA MET A 374 9.01 11.41 -15.09
C MET A 374 10.31 11.33 -15.89
N SER A 375 11.12 10.29 -15.64
CA SER A 375 12.36 10.06 -16.41
C SER A 375 12.01 9.54 -17.80
N GLU A 376 12.37 10.29 -18.84
CA GLU A 376 12.12 9.91 -20.23
C GLU A 376 13.38 9.90 -21.09
N GLN A 377 14.51 10.44 -20.58
CA GLN A 377 15.74 10.61 -21.33
C GLN A 377 16.99 10.35 -20.46
N SER A 378 18.13 10.08 -21.10
CA SER A 378 19.40 9.83 -20.37
C SER A 378 19.88 11.05 -19.59
N ARG A 379 19.59 12.26 -20.09
CA ARG A 379 19.94 13.53 -19.43
C ARG A 379 19.29 13.70 -18.06
N ASP A 380 18.15 13.05 -17.81
CA ASP A 380 17.46 13.12 -16.52
C ASP A 380 18.30 12.44 -15.43
N ILE A 381 18.85 11.26 -15.75
CA ILE A 381 19.75 10.52 -14.86
C ILE A 381 21.04 11.32 -14.61
N GLU A 382 21.57 11.96 -15.65
CA GLU A 382 22.76 12.82 -15.56
C GLU A 382 22.52 14.05 -14.68
N ALA A 383 21.34 14.68 -14.76
CA ALA A 383 20.97 15.78 -13.89
C ALA A 383 20.95 15.35 -12.42
N GLY A 384 20.36 14.19 -12.11
CA GLY A 384 20.39 13.62 -10.76
C GLY A 384 21.82 13.42 -10.22
N LEU A 385 22.75 12.94 -11.06
CA LEU A 385 24.16 12.83 -10.70
C LEU A 385 24.81 14.20 -10.45
N LYS A 386 24.55 15.18 -11.31
CA LYS A 386 25.10 16.54 -11.19
C LYS A 386 24.63 17.23 -9.92
N VAL A 387 23.33 17.21 -9.62
CA VAL A 387 22.77 17.79 -8.39
C VAL A 387 23.39 17.13 -7.16
N GLN A 388 23.44 15.80 -7.14
CA GLN A 388 24.04 15.06 -6.04
C GLN A 388 25.50 15.44 -5.82
N LYS A 389 26.31 15.49 -6.89
CA LYS A 389 27.72 15.87 -6.83
C LYS A 389 27.90 17.30 -6.32
N LYS A 390 27.07 18.26 -6.77
CA LYS A 390 27.11 19.66 -6.31
C LYS A 390 26.68 19.79 -4.83
N ALA A 391 25.63 19.11 -4.40
CA ALA A 391 25.09 19.22 -3.04
C ALA A 391 25.90 18.42 -1.99
N MET A 392 26.41 17.24 -2.37
CA MET A 392 27.07 16.31 -1.44
C MET A 392 28.59 16.21 -1.63
N GLY A 393 29.14 16.80 -2.69
CA GLY A 393 30.57 16.67 -3.05
C GLY A 393 30.96 15.28 -3.59
N SER A 394 30.03 14.32 -3.65
CA SER A 394 30.29 12.93 -4.07
C SER A 394 29.02 12.23 -4.60
N TYR A 395 29.19 11.07 -5.21
CA TYR A 395 28.09 10.17 -5.59
C TYR A 395 27.75 9.21 -4.44
N ALA A 396 27.31 9.77 -3.31
CA ALA A 396 27.10 9.08 -2.05
C ALA A 396 25.90 8.12 -2.01
N ILE A 397 24.90 8.32 -2.89
CA ILE A 397 23.68 7.52 -3.01
C ILE A 397 23.35 7.18 -4.48
N PRO A 398 22.72 6.02 -4.76
CA PRO A 398 22.28 5.66 -6.11
C PRO A 398 21.25 6.63 -6.68
N VAL A 399 21.38 6.99 -7.96
CA VAL A 399 20.35 7.68 -8.74
C VAL A 399 19.49 6.64 -9.46
N VAL A 400 18.18 6.72 -9.33
CA VAL A 400 17.23 5.70 -9.77
C VAL A 400 16.20 6.33 -10.72
N PRO A 401 16.24 6.08 -12.04
CA PRO A 401 15.20 6.55 -12.94
C PRO A 401 13.88 5.82 -12.66
N LEU A 402 12.77 6.56 -12.63
CA LEU A 402 11.41 6.01 -12.60
C LEU A 402 10.79 6.11 -14.00
N PHE A 403 10.55 4.96 -14.62
CA PHE A 403 9.81 4.85 -15.88
C PHE A 403 8.33 4.63 -15.58
N GLU A 404 7.53 5.68 -15.75
CA GLU A 404 6.10 5.70 -15.40
C GLU A 404 5.15 6.02 -16.56
N THR A 405 5.66 6.59 -17.67
CA THR A 405 4.90 6.82 -18.90
C THR A 405 5.03 5.64 -19.86
N ALA A 406 4.07 5.49 -20.78
CA ALA A 406 4.14 4.46 -21.81
C ALA A 406 5.41 4.62 -22.69
N ASN A 407 5.68 5.87 -23.09
CA ASN A 407 6.86 6.24 -23.86
C ASN A 407 8.18 5.85 -23.17
N ALA A 408 8.31 6.15 -21.87
CA ALA A 408 9.50 5.78 -21.11
C ALA A 408 9.70 4.26 -21.00
N LEU A 409 8.61 3.49 -20.79
CA LEU A 409 8.67 2.04 -20.69
C LEU A 409 9.03 1.36 -22.02
N GLU A 410 8.51 1.86 -23.15
CA GLU A 410 8.85 1.35 -24.48
C GLU A 410 10.32 1.61 -24.83
N ASN A 411 10.83 2.78 -24.44
CA ASN A 411 12.18 3.25 -24.76
C ASN A 411 13.22 3.01 -23.65
N ALA A 412 12.86 2.32 -22.56
CA ALA A 412 13.69 2.15 -21.37
C ALA A 412 15.12 1.64 -21.68
N VAL A 413 15.25 0.64 -22.55
CA VAL A 413 16.57 0.10 -22.96
C VAL A 413 17.38 1.11 -23.76
N GLN A 414 16.75 1.89 -24.64
CA GLN A 414 17.43 2.95 -25.39
C GLN A 414 17.93 4.05 -24.45
N ILE A 415 17.10 4.49 -23.51
CA ILE A 415 17.45 5.50 -22.49
C ILE A 415 18.67 5.02 -21.68
N LEU A 416 18.62 3.80 -21.14
CA LEU A 416 19.71 3.22 -20.36
C LEU A 416 20.97 2.99 -21.19
N SER A 417 20.84 2.55 -22.45
CA SER A 417 21.97 2.38 -23.36
C SER A 417 22.68 3.70 -23.63
N SER A 418 21.92 4.76 -23.96
CA SER A 418 22.46 6.10 -24.15
C SER A 418 23.16 6.62 -22.89
N TYR A 419 22.55 6.44 -21.72
CA TYR A 419 23.14 6.81 -20.44
C TYR A 419 24.48 6.11 -20.17
N PHE A 420 24.56 4.78 -20.32
CA PHE A 420 25.81 4.05 -20.07
C PHE A 420 26.88 4.30 -21.14
N LYS A 421 26.50 4.65 -22.36
CA LYS A 421 27.44 5.09 -23.41
C LYS A 421 28.12 6.41 -23.01
N SER A 422 27.35 7.38 -22.52
CA SER A 422 27.87 8.69 -22.07
C SER A 422 28.59 8.62 -20.72
N ASN A 423 28.22 7.67 -19.85
CA ASN A 423 28.70 7.58 -18.46
C ASN A 423 29.42 6.26 -18.17
N ARG A 424 30.44 5.92 -18.98
CA ARG A 424 31.18 4.64 -18.87
C ARG A 424 31.81 4.40 -17.48
N GLU A 425 32.27 5.47 -16.83
CA GLU A 425 32.85 5.39 -15.49
C GLU A 425 31.83 4.98 -14.44
N VAL A 426 30.59 5.48 -14.54
CA VAL A 426 29.50 5.10 -13.65
C VAL A 426 29.19 3.62 -13.82
N LYS A 427 29.10 3.13 -15.08
CA LYS A 427 28.94 1.69 -15.34
C LYS A 427 30.05 0.87 -14.68
N LYS A 428 31.32 1.26 -14.87
CA LYS A 428 32.48 0.57 -14.24
C LYS A 428 32.42 0.62 -12.71
N ALA A 429 32.01 1.75 -12.12
CA ALA A 429 31.86 1.89 -10.68
C ALA A 429 30.77 0.96 -10.13
N HIS A 430 29.67 0.79 -10.85
CA HIS A 430 28.67 -0.21 -10.53
C HIS A 430 29.20 -1.63 -10.71
N GLN A 431 29.91 -1.96 -11.79
CA GLN A 431 30.45 -3.31 -12.01
C GLN A 431 31.48 -3.73 -10.95
N LYS A 432 32.41 -2.84 -10.60
CA LYS A 432 33.50 -3.09 -9.63
C LYS A 432 33.06 -2.92 -8.16
N GLY A 433 32.03 -2.10 -7.93
CA GLY A 433 31.47 -1.80 -6.61
C GLY A 433 30.02 -2.28 -6.52
N MET A 434 29.28 -1.86 -5.49
CA MET A 434 27.81 -2.03 -5.36
C MET A 434 27.21 -3.43 -5.68
N ASN A 435 28.01 -4.49 -5.63
CA ASN A 435 27.66 -5.84 -6.08
C ASN A 435 27.11 -5.87 -7.52
N SER A 436 27.66 -5.05 -8.42
CA SER A 436 27.25 -4.97 -9.83
C SER A 436 25.80 -4.49 -10.04
N ARG A 437 25.15 -3.91 -9.02
CA ARG A 437 23.72 -3.59 -9.08
C ARG A 437 23.43 -2.27 -9.74
N PHE A 438 22.41 -2.23 -10.59
CA PHE A 438 21.81 -0.98 -11.06
C PHE A 438 20.30 -1.02 -10.80
N GLU A 439 19.77 0.06 -10.23
CA GLU A 439 18.37 0.13 -9.83
C GLU A 439 17.55 0.99 -10.81
N VAL A 440 16.38 0.50 -11.20
CA VAL A 440 15.37 1.24 -11.97
C VAL A 440 14.02 1.07 -11.30
N MET A 441 13.20 2.12 -11.28
CA MET A 441 11.85 2.07 -10.73
C MET A 441 10.80 2.02 -11.84
N LEU A 442 9.70 1.28 -11.60
CA LEU A 442 8.61 1.08 -12.55
C LEU A 442 7.29 1.61 -12.00
N GLY A 443 6.65 2.53 -12.74
CA GLY A 443 5.39 3.16 -12.38
C GLY A 443 4.19 2.46 -13.00
N TYR A 444 3.37 1.80 -12.18
CA TYR A 444 2.17 1.08 -12.63
C TYR A 444 0.91 1.97 -12.68
N SER A 445 0.76 2.93 -11.76
CA SER A 445 -0.51 3.68 -11.57
C SER A 445 -0.71 4.74 -12.62
N ASP A 446 0.33 5.52 -12.90
CA ASP A 446 0.22 6.59 -13.88
C ASP A 446 0.06 6.00 -15.29
N SER A 447 0.77 4.93 -15.64
CA SER A 447 0.54 4.20 -16.89
C SER A 447 -0.86 3.56 -16.97
N SER A 448 -1.39 3.00 -15.88
CA SER A 448 -2.76 2.45 -15.84
C SER A 448 -3.83 3.53 -15.99
N LYS A 449 -3.62 4.70 -15.39
CA LYS A 449 -4.51 5.86 -15.52
C LYS A 449 -4.57 6.39 -16.95
N GLU A 450 -3.51 6.23 -17.72
CA GLU A 450 -3.43 6.69 -19.11
C GLU A 450 -3.92 5.66 -20.14
N SER A 451 -3.77 4.36 -19.84
CA SER A 451 -3.93 3.30 -20.85
C SER A 451 -4.83 2.14 -20.43
N GLY A 452 -5.38 2.16 -19.22
CA GLY A 452 -6.06 1.02 -18.60
C GLY A 452 -5.10 0.01 -17.95
N VAL A 453 -5.63 -0.81 -17.03
CA VAL A 453 -4.82 -1.71 -16.17
C VAL A 453 -4.10 -2.81 -16.95
N PHE A 454 -4.77 -3.50 -17.88
CA PHE A 454 -4.14 -4.59 -18.63
C PHE A 454 -3.07 -4.11 -19.61
N PRO A 455 -3.31 -3.08 -20.45
CA PRO A 455 -2.29 -2.54 -21.34
C PRO A 455 -1.04 -2.05 -20.58
N SER A 456 -1.23 -1.35 -19.46
CA SER A 456 -0.12 -0.92 -18.58
C SER A 456 0.72 -2.11 -18.09
N ARG A 457 0.09 -3.15 -17.54
CA ARG A 457 0.82 -4.33 -17.04
C ARG A 457 1.53 -5.10 -18.14
N PHE A 458 0.90 -5.21 -19.31
CA PHE A 458 1.50 -5.84 -20.47
C PHE A 458 2.74 -5.09 -20.94
N LEU A 459 2.67 -3.76 -21.00
CA LEU A 459 3.82 -2.92 -21.34
C LEU A 459 4.96 -3.05 -20.33
N ILE A 460 4.66 -3.00 -19.03
CA ILE A 460 5.66 -3.16 -17.96
C ILE A 460 6.33 -4.53 -18.03
N SER A 461 5.55 -5.59 -18.28
CA SER A 461 6.07 -6.96 -18.46
C SER A 461 7.09 -7.04 -19.59
N ARG A 462 6.80 -6.42 -20.74
CA ARG A 462 7.74 -6.35 -21.87
C ARG A 462 8.97 -5.51 -21.56
N ALA A 463 8.80 -4.37 -20.91
CA ALA A 463 9.90 -3.49 -20.53
C ALA A 463 10.85 -4.22 -19.55
N LEU A 464 10.30 -4.92 -18.56
CA LEU A 464 11.04 -5.75 -17.61
C LEU A 464 11.90 -6.80 -18.32
N ASP A 465 11.32 -7.59 -19.22
CA ASP A 465 12.08 -8.63 -19.95
C ASP A 465 13.20 -8.04 -20.81
N LYS A 466 12.95 -6.92 -21.47
CA LYS A 466 13.96 -6.21 -22.29
C LYS A 466 15.09 -5.66 -21.42
N MET A 467 14.75 -5.00 -20.30
CA MET A 467 15.73 -4.44 -19.37
C MET A 467 16.54 -5.53 -18.65
N ASP A 468 15.91 -6.63 -18.24
CA ASP A 468 16.58 -7.75 -17.58
C ASP A 468 17.70 -8.32 -18.47
N LYS A 469 17.37 -8.64 -19.72
CA LYS A 469 18.33 -9.08 -20.73
C LYS A 469 19.44 -8.05 -20.98
N PHE A 470 19.07 -6.76 -21.03
CA PHE A 470 20.03 -5.68 -21.21
C PHE A 470 21.03 -5.59 -20.05
N PHE A 471 20.57 -5.53 -18.80
CA PHE A 471 21.45 -5.44 -17.64
C PHE A 471 22.41 -6.63 -17.54
N LEU A 472 21.91 -7.85 -17.76
CA LEU A 472 22.74 -9.05 -17.75
C LEU A 472 23.82 -9.00 -18.86
N LYS A 473 23.47 -8.56 -20.08
CA LYS A 473 24.43 -8.36 -21.18
C LYS A 473 25.49 -7.30 -20.83
N GLU A 474 25.12 -6.26 -20.10
CA GLU A 474 26.02 -5.20 -19.67
C GLU A 474 26.86 -5.57 -18.43
N GLY A 475 26.74 -6.80 -17.91
CA GLY A 475 27.47 -7.27 -16.72
C GLY A 475 26.96 -6.62 -15.42
N LEU A 476 25.68 -6.25 -15.39
CA LEU A 476 25.00 -5.64 -14.25
C LEU A 476 23.93 -6.58 -13.70
N THR A 477 23.70 -6.50 -12.39
CA THR A 477 22.58 -7.15 -11.70
C THR A 477 21.42 -6.15 -11.62
N PRO A 478 20.27 -6.43 -12.25
CA PRO A 478 19.14 -5.51 -12.19
C PRO A 478 18.51 -5.51 -10.79
N VAL A 479 18.13 -4.32 -10.32
CA VAL A 479 17.23 -4.14 -9.18
C VAL A 479 16.00 -3.41 -9.70
N PHE A 480 14.90 -4.14 -9.85
CA PHE A 480 13.64 -3.55 -10.26
C PHE A 480 12.88 -3.10 -9.02
N PHE A 481 12.74 -1.79 -8.86
CA PHE A 481 11.92 -1.21 -7.81
C PHE A 481 10.48 -1.06 -8.33
N HIS A 482 9.60 -1.95 -7.89
CA HIS A 482 8.21 -1.96 -8.33
C HIS A 482 7.38 -0.95 -7.52
N GLY A 483 6.84 0.05 -8.23
CA GLY A 483 5.88 1.00 -7.67
C GLY A 483 4.53 0.34 -7.35
N SER A 484 3.76 1.06 -6.56
CA SER A 484 2.51 0.65 -5.93
C SER A 484 1.37 0.47 -6.92
N GLY A 485 1.48 1.11 -8.08
CA GLY A 485 0.32 1.61 -8.78
C GLY A 485 -0.54 0.64 -9.61
N GLY A 486 -0.28 -0.65 -9.52
CA GLY A 486 -1.08 -1.65 -10.21
C GLY A 486 -0.86 -3.01 -9.57
N SER A 487 -0.49 -3.01 -8.28
CA SER A 487 -0.15 -4.23 -7.59
C SER A 487 -1.42 -5.03 -7.28
N VAL A 488 -1.33 -6.31 -7.59
CA VAL A 488 -2.19 -7.39 -7.11
C VAL A 488 -2.48 -7.31 -5.60
N GLU A 489 -1.64 -6.64 -4.82
CA GLU A 489 -1.83 -6.37 -3.39
C GLU A 489 -3.05 -5.47 -3.10
N ARG A 490 -3.37 -4.51 -4.00
CA ARG A 490 -4.47 -3.54 -3.86
C ARG A 490 -5.86 -4.07 -4.15
N GLY A 491 -6.02 -5.36 -4.43
CA GLY A 491 -7.29 -5.86 -4.98
C GLY A 491 -7.54 -7.33 -4.72
N GLY A 492 -7.20 -7.83 -3.53
CA GLY A 492 -7.53 -9.20 -3.19
C GLY A 492 -6.65 -10.26 -3.86
N GLY A 493 -5.48 -9.88 -4.38
CA GLY A 493 -4.44 -10.80 -4.79
C GLY A 493 -3.35 -11.01 -3.72
N SER A 494 -2.29 -11.75 -4.04
CA SER A 494 -1.17 -12.07 -3.16
C SER A 494 0.16 -11.61 -3.76
N VAL A 495 1.18 -11.42 -2.93
CA VAL A 495 2.56 -11.17 -3.39
C VAL A 495 2.98 -12.17 -4.47
N ARG A 496 2.59 -13.44 -4.31
CA ARG A 496 2.84 -14.49 -5.30
C ARG A 496 2.22 -14.19 -6.67
N GLU A 497 0.93 -13.86 -6.73
CA GLU A 497 0.26 -13.50 -8.00
C GLU A 497 0.85 -12.22 -8.63
N GLN A 498 1.48 -11.34 -7.83
CA GLN A 498 2.23 -10.18 -8.31
C GLN A 498 3.55 -10.59 -8.96
N THR A 499 4.30 -11.49 -8.32
CA THR A 499 5.66 -11.87 -8.73
C THR A 499 5.68 -13.02 -9.74
N GLU A 500 4.57 -13.74 -9.92
CA GLU A 500 4.43 -14.89 -10.83
C GLU A 500 4.94 -14.60 -12.24
N TRP A 501 4.65 -13.42 -12.78
CA TRP A 501 5.05 -13.00 -14.13
C TRP A 501 6.34 -12.18 -14.18
N TRP A 502 7.00 -11.89 -13.05
CA TRP A 502 8.27 -11.16 -13.03
C TRP A 502 9.44 -12.05 -13.48
N PRO A 503 10.54 -11.49 -14.03
CA PRO A 503 11.75 -12.27 -14.28
C PRO A 503 12.37 -12.77 -12.95
N LYS A 504 13.14 -13.86 -13.00
CA LYS A 504 13.75 -14.48 -11.80
C LYS A 504 14.65 -13.50 -11.04
N SER A 505 15.37 -12.63 -11.75
CA SER A 505 16.20 -11.57 -11.18
C SER A 505 15.43 -10.61 -10.28
N ALA A 506 14.23 -10.18 -10.70
CA ALA A 506 13.34 -9.31 -9.93
C ALA A 506 12.81 -9.97 -8.65
N VAL A 507 12.63 -11.30 -8.65
CA VAL A 507 12.25 -12.04 -7.43
C VAL A 507 13.46 -12.28 -6.52
N HIS A 508 14.64 -12.48 -7.11
CA HIS A 508 15.88 -12.70 -6.35
C HIS A 508 16.33 -11.45 -5.59
N ILE A 509 16.10 -10.26 -6.14
CA ILE A 509 16.15 -8.99 -5.41
C ILE A 509 14.75 -8.38 -5.44
N PHE A 510 13.86 -8.89 -4.59
CA PHE A 510 12.52 -8.34 -4.46
C PHE A 510 12.60 -6.93 -3.88
N LYS A 511 12.12 -5.94 -4.62
CA LYS A 511 11.95 -4.57 -4.14
C LYS A 511 10.62 -4.01 -4.62
N ALA A 512 9.71 -3.74 -3.69
CA ALA A 512 8.39 -3.19 -4.00
C ALA A 512 7.95 -2.17 -2.97
N THR A 513 7.13 -1.21 -3.40
CA THR A 513 6.46 -0.32 -2.46
C THR A 513 5.32 -1.06 -1.76
N THR A 514 5.27 -0.99 -0.43
CA THR A 514 4.09 -1.34 0.36
C THR A 514 3.33 -0.06 0.63
N GLN A 515 2.11 0.06 0.10
CA GLN A 515 1.31 1.26 0.34
C GLN A 515 0.75 1.27 1.76
N GLY A 516 0.48 2.47 2.28
CA GLY A 516 -0.05 2.66 3.63
C GLY A 516 -1.29 1.81 3.94
N GLU A 517 -2.24 1.69 3.00
CA GLU A 517 -3.46 0.88 3.16
C GLU A 517 -3.18 -0.62 3.34
N MET A 518 -2.03 -1.09 2.86
CA MET A 518 -1.62 -2.49 2.96
C MET A 518 -0.75 -2.77 4.19
N ILE A 519 -0.25 -1.75 4.90
CA ILE A 519 0.69 -1.93 6.02
C ILE A 519 0.00 -2.68 7.16
N ALA A 520 -1.16 -2.22 7.59
CA ALA A 520 -1.95 -2.92 8.60
C ALA A 520 -2.36 -4.33 8.15
N ARG A 521 -2.46 -4.61 6.85
CA ARG A 521 -2.80 -5.93 6.35
C ARG A 521 -1.62 -6.89 6.23
N ASN A 522 -0.41 -6.37 5.99
CA ASN A 522 0.78 -7.16 5.66
C ASN A 522 1.83 -7.19 6.77
N PHE A 523 1.76 -6.26 7.74
CA PHE A 523 2.77 -6.06 8.79
C PHE A 523 2.15 -5.83 10.18
N GLN A 524 0.87 -6.15 10.37
CA GLN A 524 0.19 -6.06 11.67
C GLN A 524 0.61 -7.14 12.68
N SER A 525 1.38 -8.14 12.26
CA SER A 525 2.09 -9.04 13.18
C SER A 525 3.29 -9.69 12.49
N ASP A 526 4.18 -10.22 13.31
CA ASP A 526 5.33 -11.03 12.92
C ASP A 526 4.94 -12.18 11.97
N MET A 527 3.87 -12.92 12.28
CA MET A 527 3.38 -14.04 11.48
C MET A 527 2.84 -13.61 10.11
N ILE A 528 2.16 -12.46 10.04
CA ILE A 528 1.67 -11.93 8.77
C ILE A 528 2.85 -11.47 7.91
N MET A 529 3.82 -10.76 8.50
CA MET A 529 5.06 -10.39 7.82
C MET A 529 5.79 -11.64 7.29
N GLN A 530 5.89 -12.68 8.11
CA GLN A 530 6.48 -13.95 7.71
C GLN A 530 5.77 -14.59 6.54
N SER A 531 4.44 -14.61 6.56
CA SER A 531 3.66 -15.08 5.41
C SER A 531 3.92 -14.31 4.12
N GLN A 532 4.29 -13.02 4.17
CA GLN A 532 4.66 -12.28 2.94
C GLN A 532 6.05 -12.70 2.44
N VAL A 533 7.03 -12.83 3.33
CA VAL A 533 8.39 -13.26 2.98
C VAL A 533 8.40 -14.69 2.46
N ASP A 534 7.65 -15.60 3.12
CA ASP A 534 7.52 -16.99 2.71
C ASP A 534 6.93 -17.12 1.30
N LYS A 535 5.95 -16.29 0.91
CA LYS A 535 5.43 -16.28 -0.48
C LYS A 535 6.48 -15.89 -1.52
N ILE A 536 7.40 -14.99 -1.17
CA ILE A 536 8.49 -14.59 -2.06
C ILE A 536 9.51 -15.73 -2.19
N LEU A 537 9.80 -16.41 -1.07
CA LEU A 537 10.65 -17.61 -1.04
C LEU A 537 10.02 -18.76 -1.86
N GLU A 538 8.73 -19.02 -1.70
CA GLU A 538 7.97 -19.99 -2.50
C GLU A 538 8.11 -19.69 -3.98
N GLU A 539 7.84 -18.44 -4.38
CA GLU A 539 7.96 -18.04 -5.78
C GLU A 539 9.39 -18.29 -6.28
N LEU A 540 10.43 -17.86 -5.55
CA LEU A 540 11.81 -18.07 -5.98
C LEU A 540 12.18 -19.54 -6.20
N ASN A 541 11.67 -20.44 -5.34
CA ASN A 541 12.02 -21.87 -5.37
C ASN A 541 11.20 -22.67 -6.39
N PHE A 542 9.94 -22.28 -6.64
CA PHE A 542 9.02 -23.03 -7.50
C PHE A 542 8.75 -22.38 -8.86
N LYS A 543 9.39 -21.23 -9.16
CA LYS A 543 9.26 -20.56 -10.45
C LYS A 543 9.72 -21.46 -11.59
N LYS A 544 8.81 -21.80 -12.49
CA LYS A 544 9.14 -22.47 -13.76
C LYS A 544 9.78 -21.48 -14.73
N LYS A 545 10.56 -21.99 -15.68
CA LYS A 545 11.14 -21.18 -16.76
C LYS A 545 10.02 -20.49 -17.53
N ARG A 546 10.19 -19.19 -17.80
CA ARG A 546 9.19 -18.36 -18.47
C ARG A 546 9.17 -18.72 -19.95
N ASP A 547 8.01 -19.08 -20.50
CA ASP A 547 7.83 -19.17 -21.94
C ASP A 547 7.89 -17.77 -22.55
N ALA A 548 8.47 -17.64 -23.75
CA ALA A 548 8.59 -16.34 -24.40
C ALA A 548 7.19 -15.79 -24.71
N HIS A 549 6.84 -14.65 -24.11
CA HIS A 549 5.59 -13.97 -24.42
C HIS A 549 5.69 -13.31 -25.80
N SER A 550 5.00 -13.89 -26.77
CA SER A 550 4.53 -13.15 -27.93
C SER A 550 3.38 -13.93 -28.54
N VAL A 551 2.16 -13.47 -28.26
CA VAL A 551 1.01 -13.84 -29.07
C VAL A 551 0.34 -12.55 -29.52
N ASN A 552 0.24 -12.40 -30.83
CA ASN A 552 -0.32 -11.24 -31.53
C ASN A 552 -1.70 -10.81 -30.96
N VAL A 553 -2.47 -11.79 -30.45
CA VAL A 553 -3.78 -11.56 -29.81
C VAL A 553 -3.72 -10.69 -28.55
N MET A 554 -2.71 -10.85 -27.69
CA MET A 554 -2.60 -10.04 -26.46
C MET A 554 -2.27 -8.59 -26.80
N GLU A 555 -1.40 -8.36 -27.79
CA GLU A 555 -1.08 -7.01 -28.26
C GLU A 555 -2.33 -6.33 -28.86
N LYS A 556 -3.08 -7.05 -29.68
CA LYS A 556 -4.35 -6.57 -30.26
C LYS A 556 -5.38 -6.23 -29.18
N LEU A 557 -5.55 -7.12 -28.19
CA LEU A 557 -6.44 -6.90 -27.05
C LEU A 557 -6.02 -5.65 -26.26
N CYS A 558 -4.73 -5.51 -25.93
CA CYS A 558 -4.22 -4.35 -25.18
C CYS A 558 -4.45 -3.04 -25.93
N LYS A 559 -4.11 -2.96 -27.22
CA LYS A 559 -4.34 -1.76 -28.04
C LYS A 559 -5.82 -1.38 -28.08
N SER A 560 -6.69 -2.37 -28.24
CA SER A 560 -8.13 -2.13 -28.25
C SER A 560 -8.65 -1.66 -26.89
N ILE A 561 -8.22 -2.26 -25.77
CA ILE A 561 -8.60 -1.79 -24.42
C ILE A 561 -8.15 -0.35 -24.20
N GLN A 562 -6.90 -0.04 -24.53
CA GLN A 562 -6.32 1.30 -24.39
C GLN A 562 -7.13 2.33 -25.18
N SER A 563 -7.49 2.03 -26.43
CA SER A 563 -8.28 2.93 -27.28
C SER A 563 -9.65 3.25 -26.67
N HIS A 564 -10.44 2.25 -26.25
CA HIS A 564 -11.76 2.50 -25.66
C HIS A 564 -11.68 3.23 -24.31
N TYR A 565 -10.63 2.96 -23.54
CA TYR A 565 -10.40 3.64 -22.27
C TYR A 565 -10.07 5.13 -22.49
N GLN A 566 -9.19 5.42 -23.44
CA GLN A 566 -8.81 6.81 -23.78
C GLN A 566 -9.97 7.58 -24.42
N GLU A 567 -10.80 6.91 -25.22
CA GLU A 567 -12.02 7.50 -25.79
C GLU A 567 -12.99 7.96 -24.70
N LEU A 568 -13.29 7.08 -23.72
CA LEU A 568 -14.17 7.45 -22.60
C LEU A 568 -13.56 8.61 -21.78
N VAL A 569 -12.33 8.47 -21.31
CA VAL A 569 -11.70 9.45 -20.41
C VAL A 569 -11.40 10.78 -21.11
N GLY A 570 -11.20 10.75 -22.44
CA GLY A 570 -10.94 11.92 -23.27
C GLY A 570 -12.19 12.72 -23.64
N GLY A 571 -13.37 12.10 -23.64
CA GLY A 571 -14.63 12.73 -24.05
C GLY A 571 -15.08 13.90 -23.16
N GLU A 572 -15.78 14.88 -23.74
CA GLU A 572 -16.29 16.05 -23.01
C GLU A 572 -17.37 15.66 -21.99
N ALA A 573 -18.35 14.86 -22.41
CA ALA A 573 -19.42 14.34 -21.54
C ALA A 573 -18.90 13.56 -20.32
N PHE A 574 -17.70 12.97 -20.41
CA PHE A 574 -17.09 12.28 -19.29
C PHE A 574 -16.75 13.24 -18.14
N ARG A 575 -16.21 14.42 -18.45
CA ARG A 575 -15.83 15.40 -17.43
C ARG A 575 -17.03 16.10 -16.83
N GLU A 576 -18.04 16.40 -17.64
CA GLU A 576 -19.20 17.18 -17.23
C GLU A 576 -20.24 16.31 -16.53
N ASP A 577 -20.57 15.16 -17.10
CA ASP A 577 -21.69 14.35 -16.61
C ASP A 577 -21.22 13.24 -15.67
N ILE A 578 -20.23 12.46 -16.10
CA ILE A 578 -19.86 11.23 -15.39
C ILE A 578 -19.07 11.57 -14.12
N LEU A 579 -18.12 12.50 -14.18
CA LEU A 579 -17.35 12.89 -12.99
C LEU A 579 -18.19 13.67 -11.97
N ALA A 580 -19.23 14.38 -12.38
CA ALA A 580 -20.15 15.07 -11.47
C ALA A 580 -20.90 14.10 -10.55
N ALA A 581 -21.16 12.87 -11.01
CA ALA A 581 -21.76 11.79 -10.21
C ALA A 581 -20.78 11.13 -9.21
N THR A 582 -19.55 11.64 -9.08
CA THR A 582 -18.53 11.14 -8.15
C THR A 582 -18.13 12.22 -7.14
N PRO A 583 -17.51 11.86 -5.99
CA PRO A 583 -16.97 12.85 -5.05
C PRO A 583 -15.78 13.68 -5.57
N TYR A 584 -15.50 13.66 -6.88
CA TYR A 584 -14.37 14.35 -7.53
C TYR A 584 -14.28 15.84 -7.17
N GLN A 585 -15.43 16.54 -7.18
CA GLN A 585 -15.48 17.97 -6.90
C GLN A 585 -15.18 18.31 -5.43
N TYR A 586 -15.25 17.32 -4.54
CA TYR A 586 -15.12 17.48 -3.09
C TYR A 586 -13.80 16.94 -2.54
N LEU A 587 -12.83 16.60 -3.40
CA LEU A 587 -11.53 16.04 -2.97
C LEU A 587 -10.78 16.93 -1.95
N ASP A 588 -10.95 18.25 -2.01
CA ASP A 588 -10.33 19.19 -1.06
C ASP A 588 -10.97 19.15 0.34
N VAL A 589 -12.22 18.67 0.43
CA VAL A 589 -13.00 18.48 1.66
C VAL A 589 -12.58 17.22 2.42
N LEU A 590 -12.10 16.18 1.71
CA LEU A 590 -11.89 14.84 2.27
C LEU A 590 -10.76 14.74 3.30
N LYS A 591 -9.96 15.80 3.50
CA LYS A 591 -8.82 15.88 4.44
C LYS A 591 -7.92 14.62 4.46
N ILE A 592 -7.83 13.92 3.32
CA ILE A 592 -7.04 12.68 3.14
C ILE A 592 -5.61 12.98 2.74
N GLY A 593 -4.66 12.27 3.35
CA GLY A 593 -3.24 12.36 3.03
C GLY A 593 -2.62 13.74 3.24
N SER A 594 -1.30 13.78 3.41
CA SER A 594 -0.56 15.04 3.57
C SER A 594 -0.29 15.72 2.22
N ARG A 595 -0.31 14.95 1.14
CA ARG A 595 -0.03 15.38 -0.23
C ARG A 595 -1.26 15.99 -0.90
N PRO A 596 -1.14 17.10 -1.66
CA PRO A 596 -2.26 17.68 -2.42
C PRO A 596 -2.83 16.73 -3.49
N SER A 597 -4.16 16.73 -3.62
CA SER A 597 -4.93 15.87 -4.54
C SER A 597 -4.80 16.26 -6.02
N LYS A 598 -4.52 17.53 -6.31
CA LYS A 598 -4.28 18.09 -7.66
C LYS A 598 -2.84 18.60 -7.80
N ARG A 599 -2.28 18.53 -9.01
CA ARG A 599 -1.03 19.25 -9.34
C ARG A 599 -1.38 20.75 -9.49
N GLN A 600 -0.46 21.64 -9.13
CA GLN A 600 -0.70 23.10 -9.13
C GLN A 600 -0.61 23.77 -10.52
N THR A 601 -0.55 23.00 -11.60
CA THR A 601 -0.50 23.51 -12.99
C THR A 601 -1.90 23.74 -13.58
N PRO A 602 -2.13 24.82 -14.36
CA PRO A 602 -3.40 25.04 -15.06
C PRO A 602 -3.72 23.87 -16.00
N GLY A 603 -4.95 23.34 -15.95
CA GLY A 603 -5.38 22.18 -16.75
C GLY A 603 -4.91 20.80 -16.24
N ALA A 604 -4.33 20.73 -15.04
CA ALA A 604 -3.75 19.49 -14.51
C ALA A 604 -4.76 18.35 -14.28
N ARG A 605 -4.42 17.16 -14.80
CA ARG A 605 -5.12 15.89 -14.53
C ARG A 605 -4.95 15.48 -13.06
N LEU A 606 -5.94 14.77 -12.50
CA LEU A 606 -5.80 14.16 -11.18
C LEU A 606 -4.59 13.23 -11.10
N ARG A 607 -4.02 13.15 -9.88
CA ARG A 607 -3.10 12.07 -9.52
C ARG A 607 -3.86 10.74 -9.47
N ALA A 608 -3.16 9.63 -9.69
CA ALA A 608 -3.78 8.31 -9.81
C ALA A 608 -4.55 7.86 -8.56
N ILE A 609 -4.17 8.30 -7.36
CA ILE A 609 -4.81 7.86 -6.12
C ILE A 609 -6.19 8.51 -5.88
N PRO A 610 -6.34 9.86 -5.93
CA PRO A 610 -7.66 10.48 -5.88
C PRO A 610 -8.61 9.97 -6.96
N TRP A 611 -8.09 9.65 -8.15
CA TRP A 611 -8.86 9.05 -9.24
C TRP A 611 -9.51 7.72 -8.83
N VAL A 612 -8.74 6.74 -8.35
CA VAL A 612 -9.27 5.44 -7.94
C VAL A 612 -10.22 5.57 -6.75
N LEU A 613 -9.96 6.49 -5.82
CA LEU A 613 -10.84 6.73 -4.67
C LEU A 613 -12.22 7.19 -5.12
N CYS A 614 -12.33 8.19 -6.01
CA CYS A 614 -13.63 8.68 -6.50
C CYS A 614 -14.48 7.56 -7.11
N TRP A 615 -13.87 6.69 -7.91
CA TRP A 615 -14.53 5.55 -8.54
C TRP A 615 -14.85 4.41 -7.57
N THR A 616 -14.11 4.31 -6.46
CA THR A 616 -14.40 3.39 -5.35
C THR A 616 -15.68 3.79 -4.61
N GLN A 617 -15.87 5.10 -4.42
CA GLN A 617 -17.04 5.63 -3.73
C GLN A 617 -18.34 5.30 -4.48
N THR A 618 -18.35 5.40 -5.81
CA THR A 618 -19.54 5.13 -6.64
C THR A 618 -19.79 3.65 -6.93
N ARG A 619 -18.97 2.75 -6.39
CA ARG A 619 -19.11 1.29 -6.52
C ARG A 619 -19.03 0.74 -7.95
N VAL A 620 -18.60 1.53 -8.93
CA VAL A 620 -18.49 1.09 -10.33
C VAL A 620 -17.06 0.72 -10.74
N LEU A 621 -16.02 1.25 -10.06
CA LEU A 621 -14.62 0.84 -10.25
C LEU A 621 -14.12 0.89 -11.72
N MET A 622 -14.70 1.80 -12.51
CA MET A 622 -14.47 1.95 -13.96
C MET A 622 -12.99 1.82 -14.38
N PRO A 623 -12.02 2.46 -13.70
CA PRO A 623 -10.63 2.47 -14.17
C PRO A 623 -9.96 1.10 -14.36
N THR A 624 -10.55 0.05 -13.80
CA THR A 624 -9.93 -1.28 -13.72
C THR A 624 -10.44 -2.28 -14.76
N TRP A 625 -11.60 -2.04 -15.36
CA TRP A 625 -12.28 -3.01 -16.24
C TRP A 625 -12.88 -2.41 -17.51
N TRP A 626 -12.97 -1.08 -17.62
CA TRP A 626 -13.54 -0.44 -18.82
C TRP A 626 -12.75 -0.78 -20.09
N GLY A 627 -13.46 -1.08 -21.17
CA GLY A 627 -12.92 -1.40 -22.48
C GLY A 627 -12.55 -2.88 -22.68
N VAL A 628 -12.53 -3.69 -21.62
CA VAL A 628 -12.21 -5.13 -21.69
C VAL A 628 -13.24 -5.90 -22.51
N GLY A 629 -14.52 -5.63 -22.28
CA GLY A 629 -15.62 -6.30 -22.96
C GLY A 629 -15.68 -5.91 -24.43
N SER A 630 -15.66 -4.60 -24.71
CA SER A 630 -15.67 -4.11 -26.09
C SER A 630 -14.43 -4.51 -26.88
N ALA A 631 -13.26 -4.60 -26.25
CA ALA A 631 -12.06 -5.12 -26.92
C ALA A 631 -12.15 -6.62 -27.22
N PHE A 632 -12.73 -7.41 -26.33
CA PHE A 632 -12.95 -8.84 -26.56
C PHE A 632 -13.92 -9.11 -27.71
N GLU A 633 -14.97 -8.30 -27.87
CA GLU A 633 -15.92 -8.48 -28.97
C GLU A 633 -15.31 -8.20 -30.36
N LYS A 634 -14.26 -7.38 -30.43
CA LYS A 634 -13.52 -7.12 -31.69
C LYS A 634 -12.58 -8.28 -32.08
N LEU A 635 -12.41 -9.30 -31.24
CA LEU A 635 -11.61 -10.48 -31.56
C LEU A 635 -12.40 -11.49 -32.38
N SER A 636 -11.75 -12.10 -33.38
CA SER A 636 -12.30 -13.23 -34.13
C SER A 636 -12.47 -14.47 -33.23
N PRO A 637 -13.32 -15.45 -33.60
CA PRO A 637 -13.49 -16.68 -32.82
C PRO A 637 -12.16 -17.40 -32.52
N LYS A 638 -11.28 -17.48 -33.52
CA LYS A 638 -9.94 -18.08 -33.38
C LYS A 638 -9.08 -17.34 -32.34
N GLU A 639 -9.11 -16.01 -32.36
CA GLU A 639 -8.39 -15.17 -31.38
C GLU A 639 -8.98 -15.33 -29.97
N LYS A 640 -10.31 -15.44 -29.84
CA LYS A 640 -10.99 -15.70 -28.56
C LYS A 640 -10.58 -17.06 -27.97
N ASP A 641 -10.47 -18.10 -28.80
CA ASP A 641 -9.98 -19.42 -28.38
C ASP A 641 -8.50 -19.44 -28.01
N GLU A 642 -7.68 -18.69 -28.76
CA GLU A 642 -6.26 -18.51 -28.45
C GLU A 642 -6.08 -17.83 -27.09
N LEU A 643 -6.86 -16.79 -26.79
CA LEU A 643 -6.83 -16.10 -25.50
C LEU A 643 -7.19 -17.04 -24.33
N LYS A 644 -8.18 -17.91 -24.52
CA LYS A 644 -8.54 -18.96 -23.56
C LYS A 644 -7.41 -19.97 -23.35
N SER A 645 -6.72 -20.39 -24.43
CA SER A 645 -5.54 -21.25 -24.32
C SER A 645 -4.41 -20.56 -23.54
N LEU A 646 -4.20 -19.27 -23.80
CA LEU A 646 -3.17 -18.48 -23.13
C LEU A 646 -3.44 -18.29 -21.65
N PHE A 647 -4.68 -18.17 -21.22
CA PHE A 647 -5.00 -18.01 -19.80
C PHE A 647 -4.38 -19.12 -18.92
N ASN A 648 -4.27 -20.34 -19.45
CA ASN A 648 -3.67 -21.49 -18.76
C ASN A 648 -2.13 -21.49 -18.78
N LYS A 649 -1.51 -20.84 -19.77
CA LYS A 649 -0.06 -20.87 -20.02
C LYS A 649 0.64 -19.60 -19.53
N ASP A 650 -0.01 -18.45 -19.69
CA ASP A 650 0.53 -17.13 -19.46
C ASP A 650 0.18 -16.61 -18.06
N LYS A 651 1.20 -16.44 -17.21
CA LYS A 651 1.02 -15.96 -15.83
C LYS A 651 0.60 -14.50 -15.73
N LEU A 652 0.96 -13.66 -16.69
CA LEU A 652 0.51 -12.26 -16.72
C LEU A 652 -1.00 -12.23 -16.99
N LEU A 653 -1.46 -12.97 -18.00
CA LEU A 653 -2.87 -13.03 -18.37
C LEU A 653 -3.70 -13.65 -17.23
N SER A 654 -3.26 -14.79 -16.69
CA SER A 654 -3.94 -15.46 -15.57
C SER A 654 -4.06 -14.56 -14.34
N SER A 655 -2.97 -13.86 -13.97
CA SER A 655 -2.96 -12.91 -12.85
C SER A 655 -3.88 -11.72 -13.11
N TYR A 656 -3.93 -11.20 -14.33
CA TYR A 656 -4.87 -10.13 -14.69
C TYR A 656 -6.33 -10.55 -14.54
N PHE A 657 -6.73 -11.70 -15.11
CA PHE A 657 -8.13 -12.15 -15.05
C PHE A 657 -8.59 -12.45 -13.62
N LYS A 658 -7.71 -12.98 -12.74
CA LYS A 658 -8.03 -13.12 -11.30
C LYS A 658 -8.41 -11.79 -10.66
N ILE A 659 -7.70 -10.71 -10.99
CA ILE A 659 -8.00 -9.38 -10.47
C ILE A 659 -9.21 -8.76 -11.14
N LEU A 660 -9.38 -8.96 -12.44
CA LEU A 660 -10.57 -8.54 -13.16
C LEU A 660 -11.82 -9.14 -12.49
N GLY A 661 -11.80 -10.44 -12.18
CA GLY A 661 -12.88 -11.12 -11.46
C GLY A 661 -13.12 -10.53 -10.06
N PHE A 662 -12.05 -10.23 -9.32
CA PHE A 662 -12.16 -9.53 -8.03
C PHE A 662 -12.85 -8.17 -8.16
N THR A 663 -12.48 -7.37 -9.15
CA THR A 663 -13.05 -6.05 -9.33
C THR A 663 -14.50 -6.12 -9.82
N LEU A 664 -14.78 -6.94 -10.84
CA LEU A 664 -16.14 -7.14 -11.34
C LEU A 664 -17.07 -7.60 -10.21
N ARG A 665 -16.59 -8.45 -9.28
CA ARG A 665 -17.39 -8.90 -8.13
C ARG A 665 -17.86 -7.77 -7.20
N LYS A 666 -17.15 -6.64 -7.18
CA LYS A 666 -17.42 -5.46 -6.34
C LYS A 666 -18.27 -4.40 -7.01
N VAL A 667 -18.53 -4.54 -8.31
CA VAL A 667 -19.33 -3.57 -9.08
C VAL A 667 -20.79 -3.64 -8.63
N GLU A 668 -21.37 -2.50 -8.28
CA GLU A 668 -22.78 -2.36 -7.87
C GLU A 668 -23.47 -1.30 -8.76
N LEU A 669 -23.91 -1.69 -9.95
CA LEU A 669 -24.62 -0.79 -10.89
C LEU A 669 -25.89 -0.16 -10.30
N PRO A 670 -26.72 -0.84 -9.48
CA PRO A 670 -27.87 -0.21 -8.84
C PRO A 670 -27.50 1.00 -7.98
N ILE A 671 -26.35 0.97 -7.30
CA ILE A 671 -25.88 2.10 -6.51
C ILE A 671 -25.42 3.23 -7.43
N PHE A 672 -24.66 2.92 -8.47
CA PHE A 672 -24.20 3.91 -9.44
C PHE A 672 -25.36 4.66 -10.11
N GLU A 673 -26.46 3.96 -10.40
CA GLU A 673 -27.70 4.58 -10.88
C GLU A 673 -28.26 5.63 -9.92
N ILE A 674 -28.24 5.39 -8.60
CA ILE A 674 -28.69 6.39 -7.62
C ILE A 674 -27.78 7.63 -7.63
N TYR A 675 -26.47 7.45 -7.78
CA TYR A 675 -25.54 8.60 -7.91
C TYR A 675 -25.82 9.41 -9.19
N LEU A 676 -26.02 8.75 -10.32
CA LEU A 676 -26.37 9.42 -11.58
C LEU A 676 -27.70 10.16 -11.46
N SER A 677 -28.73 9.51 -10.92
CA SER A 677 -30.07 10.09 -10.74
C SER A 677 -30.09 11.25 -9.76
N ALA A 678 -29.12 11.33 -8.84
CA ALA A 678 -29.00 12.44 -7.91
C ALA A 678 -28.39 13.71 -8.53
N GLN A 679 -27.67 13.59 -9.66
CA GLN A 679 -26.99 14.69 -10.32
C GLN A 679 -27.61 15.07 -11.67
N HIS A 680 -28.32 14.15 -12.32
CA HIS A 680 -28.79 14.29 -13.69
C HIS A 680 -30.28 14.03 -13.83
N GLU A 681 -30.86 14.58 -14.90
CA GLU A 681 -32.19 14.20 -15.34
C GLU A 681 -32.26 12.72 -15.75
N SER A 682 -33.45 12.13 -15.61
CA SER A 682 -33.67 10.68 -15.80
C SER A 682 -33.19 10.17 -17.16
N SER A 683 -33.41 10.91 -18.26
CA SER A 683 -33.00 10.51 -19.61
C SER A 683 -31.47 10.38 -19.74
N LYS A 684 -30.74 11.36 -19.22
CA LYS A 684 -29.27 11.40 -19.24
C LYS A 684 -28.68 10.32 -18.32
N ALA A 685 -29.20 10.19 -17.10
CA ALA A 685 -28.80 9.14 -16.16
C ALA A 685 -28.99 7.74 -16.77
N CYS A 686 -30.14 7.49 -17.43
CA CYS A 686 -30.40 6.22 -18.11
C CYS A 686 -29.44 5.95 -19.28
N SER A 687 -29.10 6.97 -20.07
CA SER A 687 -28.15 6.82 -21.19
C SER A 687 -26.77 6.39 -20.71
N ILE A 688 -26.21 7.12 -19.72
CA ILE A 688 -24.89 6.81 -19.15
C ILE A 688 -24.91 5.42 -18.53
N LEU A 689 -25.93 5.09 -17.73
CA LEU A 689 -26.04 3.78 -17.11
C LEU A 689 -26.10 2.64 -18.14
N LYS A 690 -26.81 2.85 -19.26
CA LYS A 690 -26.92 1.86 -20.33
C LYS A 690 -25.56 1.52 -20.94
N GLU A 691 -24.70 2.52 -21.15
CA GLU A 691 -23.33 2.31 -21.64
C GLU A 691 -22.51 1.47 -20.67
N PHE A 692 -22.53 1.82 -19.37
CA PHE A 692 -21.83 1.08 -18.33
C PHE A 692 -22.34 -0.35 -18.16
N ARG A 693 -23.65 -0.54 -18.20
CA ARG A 693 -24.27 -1.88 -18.14
C ARG A 693 -23.86 -2.74 -19.32
N THR A 694 -23.90 -2.17 -20.53
CA THR A 694 -23.51 -2.87 -21.76
C THR A 694 -22.04 -3.30 -21.71
N GLU A 695 -21.14 -2.41 -21.29
CA GLU A 695 -19.71 -2.76 -21.17
C GLU A 695 -19.47 -3.78 -20.06
N TYR A 696 -20.18 -3.68 -18.93
CA TYR A 696 -20.06 -4.62 -17.81
C TYR A 696 -20.50 -6.04 -18.23
N GLU A 697 -21.62 -6.16 -18.93
CA GLU A 697 -22.10 -7.45 -19.46
C GLU A 697 -21.11 -8.05 -20.47
N LYS A 698 -20.53 -7.23 -21.36
CA LYS A 698 -19.47 -7.68 -22.28
C LYS A 698 -18.21 -8.11 -21.52
N ALA A 699 -17.82 -7.39 -20.47
CA ALA A 699 -16.67 -7.74 -19.65
C ALA A 699 -16.88 -9.07 -18.90
N LEU A 700 -18.10 -9.33 -18.39
CA LEU A 700 -18.47 -10.63 -17.82
C LEU A 700 -18.38 -11.75 -18.86
N LYS A 701 -18.89 -11.55 -20.08
CA LYS A 701 -18.77 -12.52 -21.18
C LYS A 701 -17.30 -12.84 -21.50
N CYS A 702 -16.46 -11.81 -21.62
CA CYS A 702 -15.02 -11.95 -21.81
C CYS A 702 -14.39 -12.77 -20.67
N PHE A 703 -14.69 -12.42 -19.42
CA PHE A 703 -14.18 -13.11 -18.25
C PHE A 703 -14.54 -14.60 -18.25
N TYR A 704 -15.81 -14.96 -18.38
CA TYR A 704 -16.24 -16.35 -18.34
C TYR A 704 -15.74 -17.15 -19.54
N TRP A 705 -15.65 -16.53 -20.73
CA TRP A 705 -15.08 -17.18 -21.90
C TRP A 705 -13.60 -17.53 -21.72
N VAL A 706 -12.79 -16.55 -21.32
CA VAL A 706 -11.33 -16.69 -21.24
C VAL A 706 -10.92 -17.59 -20.09
N THR A 707 -11.57 -17.47 -18.93
CA THR A 707 -11.25 -18.28 -17.75
C THR A 707 -11.84 -19.69 -17.85
N GLY A 708 -13.01 -19.86 -18.47
CA GLY A 708 -13.78 -21.10 -18.44
C GLY A 708 -14.43 -21.41 -17.08
N GLU A 709 -14.38 -20.47 -16.14
CA GLU A 709 -14.89 -20.62 -14.79
C GLU A 709 -16.35 -20.15 -14.70
N SER A 710 -17.11 -20.62 -13.71
CA SER A 710 -18.50 -20.21 -13.49
C SER A 710 -18.65 -19.07 -12.47
N GLU A 711 -17.60 -18.78 -11.71
CA GLU A 711 -17.62 -17.83 -10.59
C GLU A 711 -16.49 -16.81 -10.73
N LEU A 712 -16.78 -15.52 -10.53
CA LEU A 712 -15.80 -14.43 -10.67
C LEU A 712 -14.55 -14.57 -9.77
N LEU A 713 -14.70 -15.26 -8.64
CA LEU A 713 -13.65 -15.47 -7.65
C LEU A 713 -13.46 -16.95 -7.31
N TRP A 714 -13.47 -17.80 -8.35
CA TRP A 714 -13.29 -19.26 -8.24
C TRP A 714 -12.05 -19.66 -7.41
N PHE A 715 -10.97 -18.90 -7.51
CA PHE A 715 -9.71 -19.14 -6.80
C PHE A 715 -9.72 -18.68 -5.32
N ARG A 716 -10.72 -17.88 -4.90
CA ARG A 716 -10.92 -17.43 -3.51
C ARG A 716 -12.42 -17.34 -3.17
N PRO A 717 -13.13 -18.46 -3.06
CA PRO A 717 -14.58 -18.45 -2.84
C PRO A 717 -15.01 -17.75 -1.55
N TRP A 718 -14.19 -17.87 -0.48
CA TRP A 718 -14.43 -17.17 0.79
C TRP A 718 -14.41 -15.64 0.63
N LEU A 719 -13.53 -15.11 -0.24
CA LEU A 719 -13.39 -13.68 -0.48
C LEU A 719 -14.60 -13.15 -1.27
N SER A 720 -15.09 -13.93 -2.24
CA SER A 720 -16.35 -13.62 -2.95
C SER A 720 -17.51 -13.43 -1.98
N GLN A 721 -17.66 -14.35 -1.04
CA GLN A 721 -18.73 -14.31 -0.06
C GLN A 721 -18.55 -13.16 0.96
N SER A 722 -17.30 -12.89 1.35
CA SER A 722 -16.97 -11.75 2.21
C SER A 722 -17.31 -10.41 1.54
N ILE A 723 -16.96 -10.23 0.25
CA ILE A 723 -17.37 -9.05 -0.55
C ILE A 723 -18.90 -8.93 -0.61
N TYR A 724 -19.58 -10.04 -0.88
CA TYR A 724 -21.03 -10.08 -0.96
C TYR A 724 -21.71 -9.61 0.33
N TYR A 725 -21.25 -10.09 1.49
CA TYR A 725 -21.85 -9.74 2.77
C TYR A 725 -21.53 -8.31 3.22
N ARG A 726 -20.33 -7.80 2.93
CA ARG A 726 -19.98 -6.40 3.24
C ARG A 726 -20.79 -5.42 2.39
N SER A 727 -21.11 -5.74 1.14
CA SER A 727 -21.73 -4.79 0.20
C SER A 727 -23.03 -4.17 0.75
N SER A 728 -23.90 -4.96 1.37
CA SER A 728 -25.12 -4.45 1.99
C SER A 728 -24.90 -3.50 3.18
N MET A 729 -23.72 -3.54 3.82
CA MET A 729 -23.37 -2.62 4.92
C MET A 729 -22.74 -1.32 4.39
N ILE A 730 -22.28 -1.32 3.14
CA ILE A 730 -21.73 -0.13 2.46
C ILE A 730 -22.86 0.69 1.81
N HIS A 731 -23.92 0.05 1.31
CA HIS A 731 -25.03 0.72 0.62
C HIS A 731 -25.67 1.87 1.44
N PRO A 732 -25.92 1.75 2.76
CA PRO A 732 -26.43 2.87 3.55
C PRO A 732 -25.51 4.08 3.48
N LEU A 733 -24.19 3.86 3.57
CA LEU A 733 -23.21 4.94 3.48
C LEU A 733 -23.21 5.60 2.10
N ASN A 734 -23.42 4.83 1.02
CA ASN A 734 -23.56 5.39 -0.32
C ASN A 734 -24.78 6.32 -0.42
N LEU A 735 -25.92 5.91 0.12
CA LEU A 735 -27.15 6.71 0.10
C LEU A 735 -27.01 7.97 0.98
N ILE A 736 -26.40 7.84 2.17
CA ILE A 736 -26.13 8.97 3.06
C ILE A 736 -25.11 9.93 2.44
N GLN A 737 -24.12 9.43 1.70
CA GLN A 737 -23.14 10.27 0.99
C GLN A 737 -23.82 11.19 -0.01
N ILE A 738 -24.84 10.71 -0.73
CA ILE A 738 -25.62 11.53 -1.65
C ILE A 738 -26.35 12.65 -0.90
N GLU A 739 -26.94 12.37 0.26
CA GLU A 739 -27.58 13.41 1.09
C GLU A 739 -26.55 14.39 1.66
N ALA A 740 -25.36 13.94 2.05
CA ALA A 740 -24.26 14.80 2.49
C ALA A 740 -23.86 15.79 1.38
N LEU A 741 -23.79 15.33 0.13
CA LEU A 741 -23.50 16.18 -1.04
C LEU A 741 -24.62 17.20 -1.28
N LYS A 742 -25.89 16.78 -1.25
CA LYS A 742 -27.06 17.68 -1.43
C LYS A 742 -27.16 18.74 -0.34
N ARG A 743 -26.94 18.34 0.92
CA ARG A 743 -26.98 19.23 2.09
C ARG A 743 -25.72 20.07 2.25
N LYS A 744 -24.67 19.80 1.47
CA LYS A 744 -23.32 20.37 1.63
C LYS A 744 -22.74 20.13 3.03
N ASP A 745 -23.09 19.02 3.67
CA ASP A 745 -22.53 18.62 4.98
C ASP A 745 -21.18 17.94 4.76
N GLU A 746 -20.11 18.73 4.90
CA GLU A 746 -18.75 18.25 4.74
C GLU A 746 -18.32 17.19 5.78
N ASN A 747 -18.84 17.28 7.02
CA ASN A 747 -18.49 16.32 8.07
C ASN A 747 -19.09 14.95 7.76
N LEU A 748 -20.37 14.93 7.39
CA LEU A 748 -21.06 13.70 6.99
C LEU A 748 -20.46 13.11 5.70
N LEU A 749 -20.03 13.97 4.76
CA LEU A 749 -19.34 13.53 3.56
C LEU A 749 -18.01 12.83 3.92
N ARG A 750 -17.21 13.43 4.82
CA ARG A 750 -15.96 12.82 5.30
C ARG A 750 -16.20 11.47 5.98
N GLU A 751 -17.22 11.39 6.83
CA GLU A 751 -17.61 10.16 7.53
C GLU A 751 -17.97 9.05 6.53
N THR A 752 -18.87 9.34 5.58
CA THR A 752 -19.31 8.36 4.58
C THR A 752 -18.19 7.93 3.64
N VAL A 753 -17.33 8.85 3.19
CA VAL A 753 -16.15 8.50 2.39
C VAL A 753 -15.22 7.55 3.14
N THR A 754 -14.99 7.82 4.42
CA THR A 754 -14.17 6.98 5.30
C THR A 754 -14.79 5.60 5.45
N GLY A 755 -16.08 5.51 5.77
CA GLY A 755 -16.78 4.24 5.94
C GLY A 755 -16.84 3.41 4.65
N ILE A 756 -17.13 4.02 3.50
CA ILE A 756 -17.13 3.34 2.20
C ILE A 756 -15.74 2.82 1.87
N ALA A 757 -14.69 3.62 2.10
CA ALA A 757 -13.31 3.18 1.90
C ALA A 757 -12.96 2.00 2.82
N CYS A 758 -13.38 2.01 4.08
CA CYS A 758 -13.19 0.90 5.02
C CYS A 758 -13.88 -0.39 4.53
N GLY A 759 -15.11 -0.30 4.04
CA GLY A 759 -15.85 -1.46 3.54
C GLY A 759 -15.36 -1.98 2.20
N MET A 760 -14.97 -1.08 1.29
CA MET A 760 -14.45 -1.42 -0.03
C MET A 760 -13.01 -1.94 0.06
N MET A 761 -12.24 -1.49 1.05
CA MET A 761 -10.81 -1.76 1.20
C MET A 761 -10.07 -1.53 -0.14
N THR A 762 -9.66 -2.63 -0.76
CA THR A 762 -8.77 -2.75 -1.90
C THR A 762 -9.57 -2.84 -3.19
N THR A 763 -9.42 -1.93 -4.16
CA THR A 763 -10.34 -1.80 -5.31
C THR A 763 -9.70 -1.64 -6.69
N GLY A 764 -8.38 -1.48 -6.81
CA GLY A 764 -7.71 -1.27 -8.10
C GLY A 764 -6.20 -1.17 -8.03
#